data_AF-A0A182YKK1-F1
#
_entry.id   AF-A0A182YKK1-F1
#
_cell.length_a   1.000
_cell.length_b   1.000
_cell.length_c   1.000
_cell.angle_alpha   90.00
_cell.angle_beta   90.00
_cell.angle_gamma   90.00
#
_symmetry.space_group_name_H-M   'P 1'
#
loop_
_entity.id
_entity.type
_entity.pdbx_description
1 polymer ?
#
loop_
_entity_poly.entity_id
_entity_poly.type
_entity_poly.pdbx_seq_one_letter_code
_entity_poly.pdbx_strand_id
1 'polypeptide(L)'
;MLLREKLYVVLILQLGLVLQQALGQCPSNPYRTFDGTCNNLANPSWGAANTPFVRIVNPKYGDGKSSPPLASDGSELPNARVLSVEVFQEGVQNSPEFTLANMQFGQIVAHDMALTRGVRDQLPCCANGRLQPARGPRCLAIPVLPEDPVFSVRGIECLGMIRTLTTCDEDPNGCAKAEQLNAVSHFLDLSVVYGNSVQEATQLREPNTGFLKVEQRDGQAWPPRHPNASTTCTLRTPNDACYLTGDGRANQSPHLAILQITFVREHNRIARGLQALNPTWTAEKLFQEARRINIAQYQHIVYDEWLPIFLGRSFMLDRQLLYQSAGPSNDYGQTIHPAVINSHTTAAFRFFHSSIQGTLKLYEESRKSMSKVDINDHTNNPSILEEASDRYANLLRGLTSQPMGLNDVSLDPATKHFLFRFNNMFGTDLKSLDIQRGRDHGLGSYNDFVFLCANQRATTWADYNQLLVPGAVELLATYYKSVNDLDLSVGLAFEKKVDGTESGMVTRCILADQFRRTRKGDRFFYANGNHFTPRQLAEIPPIAVFILLCISNWQHVLGHCPHNPYRTFDGTCNNLHNPSSGAANTQFARLIPAKYSDGKSRPAVAADGSELPSARLLSVEVFQEGVQNSPQFSLANMQFGQIVAHDMALTRGVRDQLPCCANGRLQPARGPRCFAIPVPADDPVFSVRGIECLGMIRTLTTCDEDPSGCNRAEQINAVTSFLDLSVVYGNSVQEAAQLREPNTGFLKVEQRDFQAWPPRHPNASTTCTLRTPNDACYLTGDGRANQSPHLAILQITFVREHNRIARHLQARNPNLSAEEIFQRARSINIAQYQHIVYYEWLPNFLGESFMLQHELIYQSRGHTNDYKSTTDPSVINSHTTAAFRFFHSSIQGTLKLYEESRKSMSKVDINDHTNNPSILEEASNRYPDLLRGLTTQPMGLHDTSLDPATKHFLFRFNNMFGTDLKALDIQRARDHGLPGYNDFVFYCFRQRATTWADYNKVLLPEAIELLSIYYKSVDDLDLSVGLAFEKKIDGTETGMVMRCIMSEQFLRTRKGDRFFYENGNHLSARELTEIRKASMAKILCANSIQLRDNQPEVTQIQPNAFLLPSNTNQLRACSSLPTPNLNVFA
;
A
#
# COMPACT_ATOMS: atom_id res chain seq x y z
N MET A 1 -37.89 45.77 -15.59
CA MET A 1 -37.67 45.67 -17.06
C MET A 1 -36.48 44.76 -17.41
N LEU A 2 -35.31 44.94 -16.79
CA LEU A 2 -34.11 44.11 -17.00
C LEU A 2 -34.24 42.59 -16.70
N LEU A 3 -35.14 42.16 -15.82
CA LEU A 3 -35.39 40.73 -15.57
C LEU A 3 -36.19 40.06 -16.70
N ARG A 4 -37.04 40.81 -17.41
CA ARG A 4 -37.85 40.29 -18.52
C ARG A 4 -36.99 40.08 -19.78
N GLU A 5 -36.04 40.97 -20.04
CA GLU A 5 -35.11 40.84 -21.18
C GLU A 5 -34.15 39.66 -21.01
N LYS A 6 -33.64 39.41 -19.79
CA LYS A 6 -32.80 38.23 -19.53
C LYS A 6 -33.57 36.92 -19.66
N LEU A 7 -34.85 36.88 -19.26
CA LEU A 7 -35.69 35.71 -19.44
C LEU A 7 -36.00 35.44 -20.92
N TYR A 8 -36.24 36.49 -21.71
CA TYR A 8 -36.46 36.39 -23.15
C TYR A 8 -35.21 35.91 -23.91
N VAL A 9 -34.02 36.39 -23.54
CA VAL A 9 -32.75 35.94 -24.16
C VAL A 9 -32.47 34.46 -23.83
N VAL A 10 -32.74 34.02 -22.59
CA VAL A 10 -32.61 32.61 -22.22
C VAL A 10 -33.66 31.74 -22.92
N LEU A 11 -34.91 32.21 -23.05
CA LEU A 11 -35.94 31.50 -23.80
C LEU A 11 -35.61 31.41 -25.30
N ILE A 12 -35.07 32.47 -25.90
CA ILE A 12 -34.67 32.50 -27.32
C ILE A 12 -33.44 31.61 -27.55
N LEU A 13 -32.49 31.56 -26.62
CA LEU A 13 -31.34 30.64 -26.70
C LEU A 13 -31.78 29.18 -26.53
N GLN A 14 -32.72 28.89 -25.63
CA GLN A 14 -33.29 27.54 -25.47
C GLN A 14 -34.15 27.14 -26.68
N LEU A 15 -34.98 28.05 -27.21
CA LEU A 15 -35.71 27.83 -28.47
C LEU A 15 -34.76 27.67 -29.65
N GLY A 16 -33.66 28.41 -29.70
CA GLY A 16 -32.62 28.27 -30.73
C GLY A 16 -31.88 26.93 -30.68
N LEU A 17 -31.59 26.41 -29.48
CA LEU A 17 -31.03 25.07 -29.28
C LEU A 17 -32.01 23.96 -29.64
N VAL A 18 -33.30 24.12 -29.31
CA VAL A 18 -34.36 23.17 -29.68
C VAL A 18 -34.65 23.21 -31.19
N LEU A 19 -34.60 24.39 -31.83
CA LEU A 19 -34.69 24.54 -33.29
C LEU A 19 -33.44 23.98 -34.01
N GLN A 20 -32.24 24.12 -33.44
CA GLN A 20 -31.02 23.50 -33.99
C GLN A 20 -31.07 21.96 -33.91
N GLN A 21 -31.62 21.40 -32.83
CA GLN A 21 -31.87 19.96 -32.69
C GLN A 21 -32.95 19.47 -33.67
N ALA A 22 -33.98 20.28 -33.94
CA ALA A 22 -35.03 19.97 -34.93
C ALA A 22 -34.56 20.12 -36.40
N LEU A 23 -33.50 20.90 -36.66
CA LEU A 23 -32.95 21.16 -38.01
C LEU A 23 -31.77 20.23 -38.40
N GLY A 24 -31.39 19.28 -37.54
CA GLY A 24 -30.33 18.30 -37.85
C GLY A 24 -28.92 18.90 -38.04
N GLN A 25 -28.69 20.16 -37.64
CA GLN A 25 -27.39 20.81 -37.77
C GLN A 25 -26.57 20.62 -36.50
N CYS A 26 -25.58 19.72 -36.57
CA CYS A 26 -24.64 19.50 -35.47
C CYS A 26 -23.65 20.66 -35.32
N PRO A 27 -23.47 21.21 -34.10
CA PRO A 27 -22.48 22.25 -33.87
C PRO A 27 -21.06 21.70 -34.07
N SER A 28 -20.18 22.50 -34.68
CA SER A 28 -18.76 22.20 -34.79
C SER A 28 -18.08 22.35 -33.42
N ASN A 29 -18.23 21.33 -32.57
CA ASN A 29 -17.60 21.27 -31.25
C ASN A 29 -16.45 20.24 -31.26
N PRO A 30 -15.23 20.61 -30.81
CA PRO A 30 -14.11 19.68 -30.70
C PRO A 30 -14.27 18.66 -29.56
N TYR A 31 -15.27 18.79 -28.69
CA TYR A 31 -15.55 17.86 -27.60
C TYR A 31 -16.89 17.15 -27.76
N ARG A 32 -16.98 15.91 -27.26
CA ARG A 32 -18.23 15.16 -27.21
C ARG A 32 -19.22 15.80 -26.24
N THR A 33 -20.50 15.82 -26.61
CA THR A 33 -21.58 16.17 -25.67
C THR A 33 -21.66 15.15 -24.52
N PHE A 34 -22.34 15.48 -23.44
CA PHE A 34 -22.50 14.55 -22.31
C PHE A 34 -23.49 13.42 -22.61
N ASP A 35 -24.49 13.71 -23.46
CA ASP A 35 -25.51 12.74 -23.86
C ASP A 35 -25.12 11.93 -25.10
N GLY A 36 -23.95 12.17 -25.72
CA GLY A 36 -23.51 11.47 -26.93
C GLY A 36 -24.13 11.96 -28.25
N THR A 37 -25.04 12.93 -28.24
CA THR A 37 -25.58 13.52 -29.47
C THR A 37 -24.51 14.13 -30.36
N CYS A 38 -24.72 14.13 -31.68
CA CYS A 38 -23.80 14.66 -32.68
C CYS A 38 -22.38 14.04 -32.67
N ASN A 39 -22.21 12.87 -32.05
CA ASN A 39 -21.03 12.05 -32.28
C ASN A 39 -20.97 11.62 -33.75
N ASN A 40 -22.10 11.14 -34.30
CA ASN A 40 -22.28 10.90 -35.72
C ASN A 40 -22.97 12.11 -36.39
N LEU A 41 -22.30 12.73 -37.36
CA LEU A 41 -22.81 13.94 -38.01
C LEU A 41 -23.93 13.65 -39.03
N ALA A 42 -23.96 12.45 -39.61
CA ALA A 42 -25.01 12.03 -40.54
C ALA A 42 -26.27 11.55 -39.79
N ASN A 43 -26.09 10.99 -38.58
CA ASN A 43 -27.17 10.49 -37.74
C ASN A 43 -26.98 11.01 -36.29
N PRO A 44 -27.40 12.26 -36.00
CA PRO A 44 -27.08 12.93 -34.74
C PRO A 44 -27.52 12.22 -33.44
N SER A 45 -28.54 11.36 -33.51
CA SER A 45 -29.05 10.60 -32.35
C SER A 45 -28.35 9.25 -32.12
N TRP A 46 -27.50 8.79 -33.04
CA TRP A 46 -26.87 7.48 -32.92
C TRP A 46 -25.90 7.41 -31.75
N GLY A 47 -26.24 6.57 -30.77
CA GLY A 47 -25.46 6.38 -29.55
C GLY A 47 -25.75 7.39 -28.45
N ALA A 48 -26.76 8.25 -28.63
CA ALA A 48 -27.16 9.20 -27.60
C ALA A 48 -27.87 8.51 -26.42
N ALA A 49 -27.81 9.13 -25.24
CA ALA A 49 -28.57 8.71 -24.07
C ALA A 49 -30.09 8.77 -24.36
N ASN A 50 -30.84 7.90 -23.70
CA ASN A 50 -32.28 7.69 -23.90
C ASN A 50 -32.66 7.22 -25.31
N THR A 51 -31.74 6.53 -26.01
CA THR A 51 -32.04 5.86 -27.28
C THR A 51 -32.08 4.34 -27.10
N PRO A 52 -32.78 3.59 -27.98
CA PRO A 52 -32.91 2.14 -27.82
C PRO A 52 -31.58 1.41 -28.03
N PHE A 53 -31.43 0.28 -27.33
CA PHE A 53 -30.41 -0.69 -27.69
C PHE A 53 -30.62 -1.21 -29.12
N VAL A 54 -29.56 -1.71 -29.73
CA VAL A 54 -29.63 -2.38 -31.04
C VAL A 54 -29.61 -3.90 -30.89
N ARG A 55 -30.05 -4.59 -31.93
CA ARG A 55 -30.06 -6.06 -31.97
C ARG A 55 -29.24 -6.59 -33.13
N ILE A 56 -28.60 -7.73 -32.88
CA ILE A 56 -27.88 -8.53 -33.89
C ILE A 56 -28.59 -9.86 -34.18
N VAL A 57 -29.62 -10.19 -33.38
CA VAL A 57 -30.53 -11.32 -33.57
C VAL A 57 -31.95 -10.79 -33.37
N ASN A 58 -32.91 -11.29 -34.15
CA ASN A 58 -34.32 -10.91 -34.02
C ASN A 58 -34.83 -11.19 -32.60
N PRO A 59 -35.66 -10.30 -32.01
CA PRO A 59 -36.23 -10.55 -30.70
C PRO A 59 -37.22 -11.72 -30.74
N LYS A 60 -37.20 -12.52 -29.67
CA LYS A 60 -38.06 -13.69 -29.45
C LYS A 60 -39.06 -13.36 -28.34
N TYR A 61 -40.14 -12.67 -28.71
CA TYR A 61 -41.28 -12.42 -27.81
C TYR A 61 -42.38 -13.46 -28.03
N GLY A 62 -43.07 -13.88 -26.97
CA GLY A 62 -44.11 -14.92 -27.05
C GLY A 62 -45.31 -14.51 -27.90
N ASP A 63 -45.65 -13.21 -27.90
CA ASP A 63 -46.68 -12.57 -28.72
C ASP A 63 -46.10 -11.90 -29.99
N GLY A 64 -44.80 -12.07 -30.23
CA GLY A 64 -44.07 -11.40 -31.31
C GLY A 64 -43.83 -9.90 -31.11
N LYS A 65 -44.32 -9.29 -30.03
CA LYS A 65 -44.25 -7.84 -29.76
C LYS A 65 -43.49 -7.49 -28.48
N SER A 66 -43.90 -8.01 -27.32
CA SER A 66 -43.29 -7.68 -26.04
C SER A 66 -43.48 -8.71 -24.92
N SER A 67 -44.29 -9.75 -25.06
CA SER A 67 -44.48 -10.74 -23.99
C SER A 67 -43.26 -11.67 -23.84
N PRO A 68 -42.95 -12.16 -22.62
CA PRO A 68 -41.82 -13.08 -22.42
C PRO A 68 -41.84 -14.28 -23.38
N PRO A 69 -40.66 -14.78 -23.82
CA PRO A 69 -40.57 -15.92 -24.72
C PRO A 69 -41.23 -17.19 -24.15
N LEU A 70 -41.82 -17.97 -25.06
CA LEU A 70 -42.29 -19.33 -24.82
C LEU A 70 -41.27 -20.34 -25.36
N ALA A 71 -41.33 -21.56 -24.83
CA ALA A 71 -40.62 -22.72 -25.35
C ALA A 71 -41.13 -23.09 -26.75
N SER A 72 -40.36 -23.89 -27.48
CA SER A 72 -40.62 -24.26 -28.87
C SER A 72 -41.93 -25.05 -29.06
N ASP A 73 -42.46 -25.66 -28.01
CA ASP A 73 -43.76 -26.35 -27.99
C ASP A 73 -44.93 -25.45 -27.54
N GLY A 74 -44.69 -24.17 -27.30
CA GLY A 74 -45.67 -23.19 -26.85
C GLY A 74 -45.88 -23.13 -25.33
N SER A 75 -45.18 -23.94 -24.54
CA SER A 75 -45.23 -23.88 -23.07
C SER A 75 -44.32 -22.79 -22.49
N GLU A 76 -44.41 -22.52 -21.19
CA GLU A 76 -43.49 -21.60 -20.52
C GLU A 76 -42.07 -22.18 -20.45
N LEU A 77 -41.06 -21.31 -20.55
CA LEU A 77 -39.67 -21.68 -20.29
C LEU A 77 -39.47 -22.04 -18.81
N PRO A 78 -38.43 -22.83 -18.45
CA PRO A 78 -38.20 -23.26 -17.08
C PRO A 78 -38.11 -22.09 -16.10
N ASN A 79 -38.66 -22.26 -14.90
CA ASN A 79 -38.64 -21.21 -13.88
C ASN A 79 -37.21 -20.73 -13.59
N ALA A 80 -36.98 -19.41 -13.63
CA ALA A 80 -35.64 -18.83 -13.51
C ALA A 80 -34.97 -19.15 -12.15
N ARG A 81 -35.76 -19.25 -11.07
CA ARG A 81 -35.26 -19.61 -9.74
C ARG A 81 -34.90 -21.08 -9.64
N VAL A 82 -35.71 -21.96 -10.23
CA VAL A 82 -35.36 -23.39 -10.35
C VAL A 82 -34.03 -23.55 -11.09
N LEU A 83 -33.84 -22.84 -12.21
CA LEU A 83 -32.56 -22.85 -12.93
C LEU A 83 -31.41 -22.35 -12.05
N SER A 84 -31.58 -21.25 -11.33
CA SER A 84 -30.53 -20.75 -10.42
C SER A 84 -30.15 -21.75 -9.34
N VAL A 85 -31.13 -22.43 -8.72
CA VAL A 85 -30.88 -23.39 -7.63
C VAL A 85 -30.25 -24.67 -8.17
N GLU A 86 -30.83 -25.25 -9.22
CA GLU A 86 -30.51 -26.61 -9.67
C GLU A 86 -29.42 -26.67 -10.75
N VAL A 87 -29.30 -25.64 -11.59
CA VAL A 87 -28.33 -25.62 -12.70
C VAL A 87 -27.02 -24.93 -12.31
N PHE A 88 -27.07 -23.89 -11.48
CA PHE A 88 -25.88 -23.14 -11.04
C PHE A 88 -25.41 -23.62 -9.67
N GLN A 89 -24.12 -23.91 -9.54
CA GLN A 89 -23.56 -24.44 -8.31
C GLN A 89 -23.42 -23.34 -7.25
N GLU A 90 -23.55 -23.72 -5.98
CA GLU A 90 -23.28 -22.81 -4.87
C GLU A 90 -21.82 -22.92 -4.42
N GLY A 91 -21.14 -21.78 -4.34
CA GLY A 91 -19.73 -21.69 -3.95
C GLY A 91 -18.95 -20.75 -4.86
N VAL A 92 -17.73 -20.39 -4.44
CA VAL A 92 -16.83 -19.57 -5.24
C VAL A 92 -15.50 -20.29 -5.41
N GLN A 93 -15.10 -20.48 -6.66
CA GLN A 93 -13.74 -20.84 -7.01
C GLN A 93 -12.96 -19.56 -7.29
N ASN A 94 -11.77 -19.41 -6.71
CA ASN A 94 -10.95 -18.22 -6.91
C ASN A 94 -10.18 -18.32 -8.22
N SER A 95 -10.09 -17.22 -8.96
CA SER A 95 -9.20 -17.12 -10.11
C SER A 95 -7.73 -17.18 -9.66
N PRO A 96 -6.89 -18.03 -10.27
CA PRO A 96 -5.45 -18.04 -10.00
C PRO A 96 -4.71 -16.87 -10.68
N GLU A 97 -5.33 -16.20 -11.64
CA GLU A 97 -4.68 -15.21 -12.52
C GLU A 97 -5.18 -13.78 -12.29
N PHE A 98 -6.45 -13.61 -11.91
CA PHE A 98 -7.09 -12.30 -11.88
C PHE A 98 -7.52 -11.87 -10.49
N THR A 99 -7.35 -10.59 -10.22
CA THR A 99 -7.76 -9.94 -8.97
C THR A 99 -9.15 -9.31 -9.11
N LEU A 100 -9.73 -8.86 -8.00
CA LEU A 100 -10.99 -8.12 -7.98
C LEU A 100 -10.95 -6.86 -8.87
N ALA A 101 -9.78 -6.32 -9.18
CA ALA A 101 -9.64 -5.19 -10.11
C ALA A 101 -10.23 -5.52 -11.47
N ASN A 102 -10.01 -6.73 -12.01
CA ASN A 102 -10.56 -7.15 -13.29
C ASN A 102 -12.10 -7.18 -13.28
N MET A 103 -12.68 -7.74 -12.20
CA MET A 103 -14.12 -7.83 -12.01
C MET A 103 -14.77 -6.45 -11.86
N GLN A 104 -14.22 -5.61 -10.99
CA GLN A 104 -14.79 -4.28 -10.71
C GLN A 104 -14.57 -3.30 -11.85
N PHE A 105 -13.47 -3.40 -12.59
CA PHE A 105 -13.27 -2.61 -13.79
C PHE A 105 -14.29 -3.00 -14.88
N GLY A 106 -14.62 -4.28 -15.00
CA GLY A 106 -15.73 -4.74 -15.85
C GLY A 106 -17.08 -4.12 -15.47
N GLN A 107 -17.35 -3.90 -14.19
CA GLN A 107 -18.55 -3.18 -13.75
C GLN A 107 -18.55 -1.71 -14.18
N ILE A 108 -17.41 -1.02 -14.11
CA ILE A 108 -17.28 0.36 -14.62
C ILE A 108 -17.60 0.40 -16.12
N VAL A 109 -17.04 -0.51 -16.91
CA VAL A 109 -17.31 -0.62 -18.35
C VAL A 109 -18.79 -0.88 -18.62
N ALA A 110 -19.39 -1.82 -17.88
CA ALA A 110 -20.81 -2.14 -17.99
C ALA A 110 -21.70 -0.91 -17.71
N HIS A 111 -21.36 -0.15 -16.67
CA HIS A 111 -22.13 1.00 -16.21
C HIS A 111 -22.02 2.18 -17.17
N ASP A 112 -20.83 2.42 -17.72
CA ASP A 112 -20.59 3.49 -18.68
C ASP A 112 -21.34 3.27 -20.00
N MET A 113 -21.45 2.01 -20.43
CA MET A 113 -22.11 1.65 -21.69
C MET A 113 -23.63 1.53 -21.57
N ALA A 114 -24.14 1.08 -20.41
CA ALA A 114 -25.54 0.70 -20.29
C ALA A 114 -26.17 0.93 -18.91
N LEU A 115 -27.38 1.49 -18.94
CA LEU A 115 -28.33 1.55 -17.84
C LEU A 115 -29.73 1.44 -18.44
N THR A 116 -30.34 0.25 -18.40
CA THR A 116 -31.69 0.11 -18.92
C THR A 116 -32.65 1.02 -18.16
N ARG A 117 -33.44 1.82 -18.89
CA ARG A 117 -34.34 2.80 -18.28
C ARG A 117 -35.45 2.09 -17.50
N GLY A 118 -35.46 2.29 -16.19
CA GLY A 118 -36.46 1.73 -15.28
C GLY A 118 -37.68 2.63 -15.11
N VAL A 119 -38.77 2.07 -14.58
CA VAL A 119 -39.96 2.80 -14.11
C VAL A 119 -40.04 2.66 -12.60
N ARG A 120 -40.38 3.75 -11.89
CA ARG A 120 -40.91 3.62 -10.53
C ARG A 120 -42.41 3.38 -10.62
N ASP A 121 -42.82 2.12 -10.61
CA ASP A 121 -44.23 1.79 -10.44
C ASP A 121 -44.64 2.04 -8.97
N GLN A 122 -45.84 2.59 -8.77
CA GLN A 122 -46.38 2.85 -7.43
C GLN A 122 -46.69 1.57 -6.65
N LEU A 123 -46.85 0.42 -7.34
CA LEU A 123 -47.19 -0.87 -6.75
C LEU A 123 -46.11 -1.92 -7.06
N PRO A 124 -45.48 -2.53 -6.04
CA PRO A 124 -44.46 -3.55 -6.26
C PRO A 124 -45.08 -4.87 -6.73
N CYS A 125 -44.32 -5.66 -7.49
CA CYS A 125 -44.71 -7.03 -7.86
C CYS A 125 -44.93 -7.95 -6.66
N CYS A 126 -43.96 -7.91 -5.75
CA CYS A 126 -43.89 -8.72 -4.56
C CYS A 126 -43.73 -7.77 -3.38
N ALA A 127 -44.53 -7.95 -2.34
CA ALA A 127 -44.34 -7.25 -1.07
C ALA A 127 -44.22 -8.28 0.04
N ASN A 128 -43.18 -8.14 0.87
CA ASN A 128 -42.85 -9.08 1.94
C ASN A 128 -42.79 -10.55 1.47
N GLY A 129 -42.26 -10.76 0.25
CA GLY A 129 -42.10 -12.09 -0.34
C GLY A 129 -43.35 -12.68 -0.96
N ARG A 130 -44.50 -11.98 -0.94
CA ARG A 130 -45.76 -12.47 -1.51
C ARG A 130 -46.19 -11.68 -2.73
N LEU A 131 -46.76 -12.39 -3.70
CA LEU A 131 -47.26 -11.81 -4.93
C LEU A 131 -48.44 -10.89 -4.64
N GLN A 132 -48.37 -9.64 -5.11
CA GLN A 132 -49.43 -8.67 -4.82
C GLN A 132 -50.65 -8.88 -5.73
N PRO A 133 -51.88 -8.90 -5.18
CA PRO A 133 -53.11 -9.03 -5.98
C PRO A 133 -53.32 -7.84 -6.92
N ALA A 134 -53.05 -6.62 -6.43
CA ALA A 134 -53.05 -5.39 -7.21
C ALA A 134 -51.61 -5.07 -7.62
N ARG A 135 -51.25 -5.45 -8.85
CA ARG A 135 -49.90 -5.28 -9.40
C ARG A 135 -49.93 -4.42 -10.66
N GLY A 136 -48.85 -3.65 -10.87
CA GLY A 136 -48.69 -2.87 -12.09
C GLY A 136 -48.67 -3.73 -13.35
N PRO A 137 -49.05 -3.19 -14.52
CA PRO A 137 -49.07 -3.93 -15.79
C PRO A 137 -47.66 -4.37 -16.24
N ARG A 138 -46.61 -3.79 -15.65
CA ARG A 138 -45.20 -4.13 -15.88
C ARG A 138 -44.66 -5.16 -14.90
N CYS A 139 -45.52 -5.84 -14.15
CA CYS A 139 -45.04 -6.83 -13.21
C CYS A 139 -44.57 -8.12 -13.90
N LEU A 140 -43.33 -8.55 -13.63
CA LEU A 140 -42.78 -9.82 -14.09
C LEU A 140 -42.08 -10.54 -12.93
N ALA A 141 -42.84 -10.82 -11.87
CA ALA A 141 -42.34 -11.52 -10.69
C ALA A 141 -41.78 -12.91 -11.05
N ILE A 142 -40.73 -13.32 -10.34
CA ILE A 142 -40.15 -14.67 -10.46
C ILE A 142 -40.80 -15.53 -9.37
N PRO A 143 -41.59 -16.56 -9.73
CA PRO A 143 -42.22 -17.42 -8.74
C PRO A 143 -41.17 -18.24 -7.97
N VAL A 144 -41.32 -18.31 -6.65
CA VAL A 144 -40.57 -19.23 -5.77
C VAL A 144 -41.46 -20.44 -5.52
N LEU A 145 -40.98 -21.63 -5.90
CA LEU A 145 -41.74 -22.87 -5.74
C LEU A 145 -41.66 -23.38 -4.30
N PRO A 146 -42.64 -24.18 -3.83
CA PRO A 146 -42.63 -24.75 -2.48
C PRO A 146 -41.35 -25.53 -2.14
N GLU A 147 -40.71 -26.13 -3.14
CA GLU A 147 -39.49 -26.93 -3.01
C GLU A 147 -38.21 -26.08 -2.89
N ASP A 148 -38.28 -24.74 -3.00
CA ASP A 148 -37.10 -23.88 -2.92
C ASP A 148 -36.39 -23.99 -1.55
N PRO A 149 -35.11 -24.36 -1.50
CA PRO A 149 -34.44 -24.67 -0.24
C PRO A 149 -34.16 -23.45 0.65
N VAL A 150 -34.30 -22.22 0.14
CA VAL A 150 -33.85 -20.99 0.83
C VAL A 150 -34.99 -20.01 1.07
N PHE A 151 -35.82 -19.76 0.06
CA PHE A 151 -36.88 -18.75 0.11
C PHE A 151 -38.21 -19.34 0.61
N SER A 152 -38.62 -20.53 0.16
CA SER A 152 -39.93 -21.09 0.54
C SER A 152 -40.01 -21.39 2.04
N VAL A 153 -38.90 -21.85 2.64
CA VAL A 153 -38.78 -22.10 4.09
C VAL A 153 -38.98 -20.84 4.95
N ARG A 154 -38.92 -19.65 4.33
CA ARG A 154 -39.18 -18.34 4.97
C ARG A 154 -40.54 -17.74 4.60
N GLY A 155 -41.40 -18.53 3.93
CA GLY A 155 -42.71 -18.07 3.45
C GLY A 155 -42.64 -17.08 2.29
N ILE A 156 -41.54 -17.08 1.53
CA ILE A 156 -41.37 -16.24 0.34
C ILE A 156 -41.83 -17.05 -0.88
N GLU A 157 -42.77 -16.47 -1.62
CA GLU A 157 -43.47 -17.06 -2.76
C GLU A 157 -43.08 -16.39 -4.10
N CYS A 158 -42.46 -15.20 -4.07
CA CYS A 158 -41.95 -14.56 -5.27
C CYS A 158 -40.79 -13.58 -5.03
N LEU A 159 -39.92 -13.47 -6.04
CA LEU A 159 -38.90 -12.43 -6.13
C LEU A 159 -39.39 -11.31 -7.07
N GLY A 160 -39.31 -10.06 -6.62
CA GLY A 160 -39.85 -8.92 -7.34
C GLY A 160 -38.98 -8.49 -8.52
N MET A 161 -39.57 -8.35 -9.71
CA MET A 161 -38.95 -7.73 -10.87
C MET A 161 -39.99 -6.93 -11.66
N ILE A 162 -39.64 -5.69 -12.01
CA ILE A 162 -40.47 -4.82 -12.85
C ILE A 162 -39.83 -4.75 -14.24
N ARG A 163 -40.66 -4.81 -15.26
CA ARG A 163 -40.26 -4.75 -16.68
C ARG A 163 -39.72 -3.37 -17.03
N THR A 164 -38.73 -3.37 -17.91
CA THR A 164 -38.01 -2.16 -18.33
C THR A 164 -38.84 -1.28 -19.29
N LEU A 165 -38.47 0.00 -19.45
CA LEU A 165 -39.10 0.87 -20.45
C LEU A 165 -38.66 0.49 -21.86
N THR A 166 -39.61 0.53 -22.77
CA THR A 166 -39.43 0.17 -24.17
C THR A 166 -39.96 1.24 -25.11
N THR A 167 -39.54 1.20 -26.37
CA THR A 167 -40.10 2.01 -27.46
C THR A 167 -41.63 1.88 -27.59
N CYS A 168 -42.19 0.71 -27.27
CA CYS A 168 -43.63 0.48 -27.26
C CYS A 168 -44.36 1.21 -26.12
N ASP A 169 -43.65 1.65 -25.10
CA ASP A 169 -44.22 2.47 -24.04
C ASP A 169 -44.22 3.96 -24.41
N GLU A 170 -43.24 4.41 -25.19
CA GLU A 170 -43.15 5.79 -25.66
C GLU A 170 -44.06 6.06 -26.87
N ASP A 171 -44.24 5.07 -27.75
CA ASP A 171 -45.20 5.10 -28.85
C ASP A 171 -45.99 3.78 -28.96
N PRO A 172 -47.09 3.65 -28.19
CA PRO A 172 -47.92 2.44 -28.18
C PRO A 172 -48.53 2.05 -29.53
N ASN A 173 -48.77 3.04 -30.40
CA ASN A 173 -49.49 2.86 -31.67
C ASN A 173 -48.56 2.68 -32.88
N GLY A 174 -47.32 3.18 -32.81
CA GLY A 174 -46.31 3.03 -33.86
C GLY A 174 -45.27 1.93 -33.63
N CYS A 175 -45.25 1.29 -32.45
CA CYS A 175 -44.24 0.28 -32.13
C CYS A 175 -44.56 -1.12 -32.70
N ALA A 176 -43.70 -1.60 -33.61
CA ALA A 176 -43.78 -2.96 -34.16
C ALA A 176 -43.30 -4.03 -33.18
N LYS A 177 -42.18 -3.79 -32.48
CA LYS A 177 -41.57 -4.69 -31.50
C LYS A 177 -40.88 -3.87 -30.41
N ALA A 178 -40.95 -4.35 -29.17
CA ALA A 178 -40.41 -3.63 -28.03
C ALA A 178 -38.87 -3.62 -28.05
N GLU A 179 -38.29 -2.43 -27.98
CA GLU A 179 -36.85 -2.23 -27.80
C GLU A 179 -36.57 -1.47 -26.51
N GLN A 180 -35.69 -2.00 -25.66
CA GLN A 180 -35.38 -1.38 -24.37
C GLN A 180 -34.52 -0.13 -24.55
N LEU A 181 -34.81 0.90 -23.75
CA LEU A 181 -34.13 2.18 -23.80
C LEU A 181 -32.89 2.18 -22.90
N ASN A 182 -31.79 2.72 -23.39
CA ASN A 182 -30.59 2.97 -22.61
C ASN A 182 -30.63 4.38 -22.02
N ALA A 183 -30.59 4.54 -20.70
CA ALA A 183 -30.65 5.84 -20.03
C ALA A 183 -29.33 6.61 -20.06
N VAL A 184 -28.21 5.93 -20.36
CA VAL A 184 -26.87 6.53 -20.52
C VAL A 184 -26.44 6.53 -21.98
N SER A 185 -25.38 7.27 -22.28
CA SER A 185 -24.72 7.25 -23.60
C SER A 185 -24.30 5.82 -23.96
N HIS A 186 -24.19 5.52 -25.25
CA HIS A 186 -23.73 4.19 -25.69
C HIS A 186 -22.21 4.10 -25.87
N PHE A 187 -21.47 5.14 -25.48
CA PHE A 187 -20.03 5.24 -25.71
C PHE A 187 -19.25 4.98 -24.42
N LEU A 188 -17.93 4.80 -24.58
CA LEU A 188 -16.99 4.82 -23.47
C LEU A 188 -16.51 6.27 -23.24
N ASP A 189 -17.34 7.12 -22.63
CA ASP A 189 -17.01 8.52 -22.27
C ASP A 189 -16.83 8.77 -20.78
N LEU A 190 -16.76 7.73 -19.96
CA LEU A 190 -16.60 7.93 -18.52
C LEU A 190 -17.77 8.77 -17.96
N SER A 191 -18.97 8.58 -18.51
CA SER A 191 -20.24 9.15 -18.05
C SER A 191 -20.48 8.81 -16.58
N VAL A 192 -19.92 7.71 -16.08
CA VAL A 192 -19.89 7.37 -14.64
C VAL A 192 -19.24 8.43 -13.75
N VAL A 193 -18.37 9.28 -14.31
CA VAL A 193 -17.76 10.43 -13.63
C VAL A 193 -18.37 11.75 -14.06
N TYR A 194 -18.74 11.90 -15.33
CA TYR A 194 -19.13 13.19 -15.90
C TYR A 194 -20.65 13.41 -16.05
N GLY A 195 -21.46 12.37 -15.87
CA GLY A 195 -22.90 12.39 -16.12
C GLY A 195 -23.26 12.29 -17.61
N ASN A 196 -24.55 12.17 -17.88
CA ASN A 196 -25.13 11.98 -19.21
C ASN A 196 -25.89 13.22 -19.71
N SER A 197 -25.80 14.34 -18.99
CA SER A 197 -26.40 15.62 -19.37
C SER A 197 -25.55 16.80 -18.91
N VAL A 198 -25.75 17.96 -19.54
CA VAL A 198 -25.12 19.22 -19.10
C VAL A 198 -25.50 19.58 -17.67
N GLN A 199 -26.74 19.27 -17.26
CA GLN A 199 -27.23 19.54 -15.91
C GLN A 199 -26.49 18.72 -14.86
N GLU A 200 -26.36 17.41 -15.07
CA GLU A 200 -25.60 16.51 -14.19
C GLU A 200 -24.12 16.92 -14.14
N ALA A 201 -23.50 17.14 -15.31
CA ALA A 201 -22.12 17.58 -15.38
C ALA A 201 -21.88 18.90 -14.62
N THR A 202 -22.82 19.85 -14.70
CA THR A 202 -22.72 21.13 -13.99
C THR A 202 -22.77 20.94 -12.47
N GLN A 203 -23.57 19.99 -11.97
CA GLN A 203 -23.65 19.69 -10.54
C GLN A 203 -22.37 19.04 -9.99
N LEU A 204 -21.63 18.34 -10.84
CA LEU A 204 -20.40 17.62 -10.50
C LEU A 204 -19.13 18.49 -10.61
N ARG A 205 -19.26 19.72 -11.14
CA ARG A 205 -18.12 20.61 -11.40
C ARG A 205 -17.97 21.67 -10.33
N GLU A 206 -16.73 22.04 -10.06
CA GLU A 206 -16.42 23.21 -9.23
C GLU A 206 -16.60 24.48 -10.09
N PRO A 207 -17.52 25.40 -9.72
CA PRO A 207 -17.88 26.54 -10.56
C PRO A 207 -16.68 27.42 -10.93
N ASN A 208 -16.63 27.89 -12.18
CA ASN A 208 -15.57 28.77 -12.70
C ASN A 208 -14.14 28.18 -12.64
N THR A 209 -14.01 26.87 -12.51
CA THR A 209 -12.71 26.16 -12.58
C THR A 209 -12.72 25.05 -13.62
N GLY A 210 -11.55 24.46 -13.88
CA GLY A 210 -11.44 23.24 -14.67
C GLY A 210 -11.60 21.94 -13.88
N PHE A 211 -12.05 22.00 -12.62
CA PHE A 211 -12.04 20.86 -11.70
C PHE A 211 -13.44 20.24 -11.53
N LEU A 212 -13.45 18.94 -11.22
CA LEU A 212 -14.59 18.28 -10.59
C LEU A 212 -14.66 18.66 -9.12
N LYS A 213 -15.89 18.84 -8.63
CA LYS A 213 -16.19 19.19 -7.24
C LYS A 213 -15.74 18.06 -6.32
N VAL A 214 -15.01 18.41 -5.27
CA VAL A 214 -14.59 17.48 -4.21
C VAL A 214 -14.74 18.14 -2.85
N GLU A 215 -15.05 17.35 -1.84
CA GLU A 215 -15.09 17.78 -0.44
C GLU A 215 -13.87 17.21 0.29
N GLN A 216 -13.21 18.06 1.08
CA GLN A 216 -12.10 17.63 1.93
C GLN A 216 -12.66 17.07 3.24
N ARG A 217 -12.40 15.79 3.49
CA ARG A 217 -12.77 15.10 4.74
C ARG A 217 -11.58 14.26 5.20
N ASP A 218 -11.14 14.48 6.45
CA ASP A 218 -9.96 13.85 7.05
C ASP A 218 -8.68 13.95 6.19
N GLY A 219 -8.46 15.11 5.59
CA GLY A 219 -7.29 15.39 4.75
C GLY A 219 -7.30 14.71 3.37
N GLN A 220 -8.41 14.06 3.00
CA GLN A 220 -8.58 13.42 1.69
C GLN A 220 -9.68 14.10 0.86
N ALA A 221 -9.49 14.12 -0.45
CA ALA A 221 -10.47 14.61 -1.41
C ALA A 221 -11.47 13.50 -1.75
N TRP A 222 -12.74 13.74 -1.47
CA TRP A 222 -13.85 12.83 -1.74
C TRP A 222 -14.87 13.47 -2.69
N PRO A 223 -15.67 12.67 -3.42
CA PRO A 223 -16.83 13.20 -4.10
C PRO A 223 -17.79 13.90 -3.12
N PRO A 224 -18.57 14.88 -3.60
CA PRO A 224 -19.56 15.57 -2.78
C PRO A 224 -20.61 14.60 -2.25
N ARG A 225 -21.26 14.95 -1.13
CA ARG A 225 -22.40 14.14 -0.65
C ARG A 225 -23.60 14.26 -1.58
N HIS A 226 -24.31 13.15 -1.79
CA HIS A 226 -25.52 13.13 -2.60
C HIS A 226 -26.65 13.92 -1.90
N PRO A 227 -27.26 14.92 -2.55
CA PRO A 227 -28.28 15.76 -1.91
C PRO A 227 -29.53 14.98 -1.48
N ASN A 228 -29.81 13.87 -2.18
CA ASN A 228 -30.90 12.95 -1.86
C ASN A 228 -30.37 11.59 -1.37
N ALA A 229 -29.46 11.59 -0.40
CA ALA A 229 -28.75 10.39 0.04
C ALA A 229 -29.69 9.24 0.45
N SER A 230 -30.80 9.54 1.14
CA SER A 230 -31.77 8.55 1.64
C SER A 230 -32.53 7.78 0.54
N THR A 231 -32.59 8.31 -0.69
CA THR A 231 -33.25 7.64 -1.82
C THR A 231 -32.26 6.98 -2.78
N THR A 232 -30.97 7.19 -2.57
CA THR A 232 -29.88 6.73 -3.45
C THR A 232 -29.04 5.64 -2.78
N CYS A 233 -28.76 5.81 -1.49
CA CYS A 233 -27.96 4.90 -0.69
C CYS A 233 -28.78 4.35 0.48
N THR A 234 -28.36 3.21 1.02
CA THR A 234 -28.99 2.63 2.21
C THR A 234 -28.22 3.06 3.45
N LEU A 235 -28.69 4.13 4.09
CA LEU A 235 -28.00 4.78 5.21
C LEU A 235 -28.30 4.07 6.54
N ARG A 236 -27.25 3.81 7.35
CA ARG A 236 -27.39 3.36 8.76
C ARG A 236 -27.61 4.55 9.68
N THR A 237 -26.88 5.63 9.42
CA THR A 237 -26.99 6.89 10.14
C THR A 237 -27.15 8.04 9.13
N PRO A 238 -27.69 9.20 9.54
CA PRO A 238 -27.73 10.39 8.69
C PRO A 238 -26.33 10.85 8.20
N ASN A 239 -25.27 10.41 8.88
CA ASN A 239 -23.89 10.81 8.58
C ASN A 239 -23.18 9.86 7.62
N ASP A 240 -23.77 8.71 7.29
CA ASP A 240 -23.23 7.74 6.33
C ASP A 240 -22.88 8.41 4.99
N ALA A 241 -21.78 7.98 4.37
CA ALA A 241 -21.35 8.49 3.09
C ALA A 241 -22.28 8.01 1.98
N CYS A 242 -22.60 8.90 1.05
CA CYS A 242 -23.28 8.60 -0.20
C CYS A 242 -22.75 9.57 -1.23
N TYR A 243 -22.00 9.08 -2.21
CA TYR A 243 -21.26 9.92 -3.14
C TYR A 243 -22.15 10.39 -4.30
N LEU A 244 -22.06 11.68 -4.60
CA LEU A 244 -22.56 12.28 -5.83
C LEU A 244 -21.51 12.13 -6.93
N THR A 245 -21.81 11.31 -7.93
CA THR A 245 -20.99 11.09 -9.13
C THR A 245 -21.87 11.12 -10.38
N GLY A 246 -21.28 10.89 -11.56
CA GLY A 246 -22.02 10.83 -12.82
C GLY A 246 -22.97 9.63 -12.95
N ASP A 247 -22.85 8.64 -12.05
CA ASP A 247 -23.71 7.46 -12.02
C ASP A 247 -24.07 7.08 -10.58
N GLY A 248 -25.36 7.10 -10.24
CA GLY A 248 -25.83 6.76 -8.89
C GLY A 248 -25.48 5.34 -8.43
N ARG A 249 -25.17 4.42 -9.35
CA ARG A 249 -24.72 3.05 -9.05
C ARG A 249 -23.30 3.00 -8.47
N ALA A 250 -22.55 4.11 -8.48
CA ALA A 250 -21.24 4.21 -7.84
C ALA A 250 -21.20 3.64 -6.42
N ASN A 251 -22.29 3.86 -5.69
CA ASN A 251 -22.42 3.52 -4.29
C ASN A 251 -22.81 2.05 -4.05
N GLN A 252 -23.05 1.26 -5.10
CA GLN A 252 -23.52 -0.14 -4.98
C GLN A 252 -22.56 -1.02 -4.20
N SER A 253 -21.25 -0.82 -4.35
CA SER A 253 -20.24 -1.51 -3.55
C SER A 253 -19.03 -0.61 -3.26
N PRO A 254 -18.30 -0.82 -2.15
CA PRO A 254 -17.14 -0.01 -1.80
C PRO A 254 -16.05 0.03 -2.87
N HIS A 255 -15.74 -1.11 -3.51
CA HIS A 255 -14.71 -1.15 -4.55
C HIS A 255 -15.12 -0.44 -5.85
N LEU A 256 -16.42 -0.42 -6.18
CA LEU A 256 -16.90 0.34 -7.34
C LEU A 256 -16.76 1.85 -7.08
N ALA A 257 -17.09 2.30 -5.87
CA ALA A 257 -16.88 3.69 -5.45
C ALA A 257 -15.38 4.07 -5.51
N ILE A 258 -14.47 3.18 -5.10
CA ILE A 258 -13.01 3.42 -5.21
C ILE A 258 -12.58 3.70 -6.66
N LEU A 259 -13.04 2.91 -7.63
CA LEU A 259 -12.71 3.12 -9.05
C LEU A 259 -13.25 4.45 -9.58
N GLN A 260 -14.46 4.84 -9.18
CA GLN A 260 -14.99 6.15 -9.59
C GLN A 260 -14.23 7.32 -8.94
N ILE A 261 -13.94 7.23 -7.63
CA ILE A 261 -13.13 8.22 -6.92
C ILE A 261 -11.77 8.39 -7.60
N THR A 262 -11.17 7.30 -8.04
CA THR A 262 -9.90 7.25 -8.77
C THR A 262 -9.96 8.11 -10.05
N PHE A 263 -10.99 7.95 -10.88
CA PHE A 263 -11.14 8.75 -12.10
C PHE A 263 -11.52 10.22 -11.83
N VAL A 264 -12.24 10.52 -10.75
CA VAL A 264 -12.47 11.91 -10.30
C VAL A 264 -11.14 12.58 -9.90
N ARG A 265 -10.31 11.87 -9.13
CA ARG A 265 -8.98 12.35 -8.71
C ARG A 265 -8.06 12.54 -9.91
N GLU A 266 -8.09 11.62 -10.87
CA GLU A 266 -7.28 11.71 -12.09
C GLU A 266 -7.67 12.91 -12.96
N HIS A 267 -8.97 13.19 -13.14
CA HIS A 267 -9.41 14.41 -13.81
C HIS A 267 -8.80 15.66 -13.15
N ASN A 268 -8.92 15.77 -11.82
CA ASN A 268 -8.40 16.92 -11.09
C ASN A 268 -6.87 17.02 -11.13
N ARG A 269 -6.16 15.88 -11.19
CA ARG A 269 -4.70 15.86 -11.40
C ARG A 269 -4.33 16.39 -12.78
N ILE A 270 -4.98 15.90 -13.84
CA ILE A 270 -4.77 16.34 -15.23
C ILE A 270 -5.08 17.83 -15.35
N ALA A 271 -6.23 18.28 -14.83
CA ALA A 271 -6.64 19.68 -14.86
C ALA A 271 -5.62 20.61 -14.18
N ARG A 272 -5.05 20.21 -13.03
CA ARG A 272 -3.99 21.00 -12.37
C ARG A 272 -2.74 21.10 -13.24
N GLY A 273 -2.30 19.99 -13.84
CA GLY A 273 -1.16 19.96 -14.74
C GLY A 273 -1.37 20.86 -15.97
N LEU A 274 -2.53 20.75 -16.61
CA LEU A 274 -2.91 21.59 -17.75
C LEU A 274 -3.01 23.06 -17.39
N GLN A 275 -3.52 23.39 -16.21
CA GLN A 275 -3.62 24.77 -15.72
C GLN A 275 -2.23 25.40 -15.54
N ALA A 276 -1.28 24.63 -14.97
CA ALA A 276 0.10 25.08 -14.80
C ALA A 276 0.80 25.29 -16.15
N LEU A 277 0.59 24.39 -17.12
CA LEU A 277 1.15 24.48 -18.46
C LEU A 277 0.49 25.57 -19.32
N ASN A 278 -0.79 25.86 -19.07
CA ASN A 278 -1.59 26.78 -19.88
C ASN A 278 -2.38 27.77 -19.02
N PRO A 279 -1.71 28.75 -18.36
CA PRO A 279 -2.38 29.65 -17.41
C PRO A 279 -3.48 30.54 -18.01
N THR A 280 -3.49 30.71 -19.33
CA THR A 280 -4.47 31.54 -20.07
C THR A 280 -5.71 30.77 -20.53
N TRP A 281 -5.77 29.45 -20.30
CA TRP A 281 -6.94 28.67 -20.68
C TRP A 281 -8.14 29.01 -19.80
N THR A 282 -9.32 29.08 -20.43
CA THR A 282 -10.58 29.25 -19.71
C THR A 282 -10.90 27.99 -18.89
N ALA A 283 -11.67 28.16 -17.81
CA ALA A 283 -12.17 27.07 -16.99
C ALA A 283 -12.86 25.96 -17.81
N GLU A 284 -13.67 26.35 -18.81
CA GLU A 284 -14.35 25.40 -19.70
C GLU A 284 -13.36 24.62 -20.58
N LYS A 285 -12.38 25.31 -21.18
CA LYS A 285 -11.36 24.62 -21.99
C LYS A 285 -10.55 23.66 -21.13
N LEU A 286 -10.16 24.09 -19.94
CA LEU A 286 -9.39 23.28 -19.00
C LEU A 286 -10.15 21.99 -18.61
N PHE A 287 -11.42 22.12 -18.26
CA PHE A 287 -12.29 20.99 -17.92
C PHE A 287 -12.42 20.01 -19.09
N GLN A 288 -12.71 20.51 -20.30
CA GLN A 288 -12.95 19.65 -21.46
C GLN A 288 -11.68 18.93 -21.94
N GLU A 289 -10.52 19.59 -21.89
CA GLU A 289 -9.24 18.94 -22.21
C GLU A 289 -8.87 17.89 -21.15
N ALA A 290 -9.06 18.18 -19.85
CA ALA A 290 -8.86 17.19 -18.79
C ALA A 290 -9.83 15.99 -18.94
N ARG A 291 -11.10 16.25 -19.28
CA ARG A 291 -12.10 15.22 -19.59
C ARG A 291 -11.67 14.37 -20.78
N ARG A 292 -11.23 14.98 -21.89
CA ARG A 292 -10.76 14.26 -23.09
C ARG A 292 -9.58 13.33 -22.78
N ILE A 293 -8.59 13.80 -22.03
CA ILE A 293 -7.41 12.98 -21.65
C ILE A 293 -7.82 11.83 -20.73
N ASN A 294 -8.67 12.08 -19.74
CA ASN A 294 -9.12 11.04 -18.81
C ASN A 294 -9.95 9.96 -19.53
N ILE A 295 -10.81 10.36 -20.48
CA ILE A 295 -11.54 9.44 -21.37
C ILE A 295 -10.56 8.63 -22.23
N ALA A 296 -9.50 9.26 -22.75
CA ALA A 296 -8.50 8.56 -23.54
C ALA A 296 -7.74 7.50 -22.74
N GLN A 297 -7.34 7.80 -21.50
CA GLN A 297 -6.73 6.83 -20.58
C GLN A 297 -7.68 5.66 -20.32
N TYR A 298 -8.95 5.95 -20.02
CA TYR A 298 -9.96 4.92 -19.80
C TYR A 298 -10.19 4.02 -21.03
N GLN A 299 -10.34 4.61 -22.22
CA GLN A 299 -10.49 3.86 -23.46
C GLN A 299 -9.25 3.01 -23.78
N HIS A 300 -8.04 3.52 -23.53
CA HIS A 300 -6.82 2.75 -23.68
C HIS A 300 -6.83 1.54 -22.75
N ILE A 301 -7.06 1.74 -21.45
CA ILE A 301 -7.16 0.65 -20.47
C ILE A 301 -8.19 -0.41 -20.92
N VAL A 302 -9.37 0.02 -21.38
CA VAL A 302 -10.41 -0.92 -21.82
C VAL A 302 -9.92 -1.80 -22.97
N TYR A 303 -9.29 -1.24 -24.01
CA TYR A 303 -8.93 -2.00 -25.21
C TYR A 303 -7.59 -2.70 -25.12
N ASP A 304 -6.59 -2.09 -24.47
CA ASP A 304 -5.21 -2.56 -24.47
C ASP A 304 -4.87 -3.44 -23.25
N GLU A 305 -5.61 -3.32 -22.13
CA GLU A 305 -5.36 -4.09 -20.90
C GLU A 305 -6.50 -5.04 -20.54
N TRP A 306 -7.73 -4.53 -20.44
CA TRP A 306 -8.85 -5.29 -19.88
C TRP A 306 -9.50 -6.24 -20.90
N LEU A 307 -9.90 -5.73 -22.07
CA LEU A 307 -10.59 -6.53 -23.09
C LEU A 307 -9.78 -7.71 -23.67
N PRO A 308 -8.43 -7.64 -23.79
CA PRO A 308 -7.62 -8.78 -24.23
C PRO A 308 -7.74 -10.02 -23.35
N ILE A 309 -8.07 -9.87 -22.07
CA ILE A 309 -8.30 -11.00 -21.14
C ILE A 309 -9.46 -11.88 -21.63
N PHE A 310 -10.51 -11.25 -22.18
CA PHE A 310 -11.74 -11.93 -22.58
C PHE A 310 -11.74 -12.35 -24.05
N LEU A 311 -11.11 -11.56 -24.92
CA LEU A 311 -11.13 -11.82 -26.35
C LEU A 311 -9.88 -12.54 -26.86
N GLY A 312 -8.74 -12.37 -26.19
CA GLY A 312 -7.43 -12.76 -26.69
C GLY A 312 -6.89 -11.74 -27.71
N ARG A 313 -5.60 -11.38 -27.56
CA ARG A 313 -4.98 -10.30 -28.35
C ARG A 313 -4.96 -10.58 -29.85
N SER A 314 -4.70 -11.82 -30.26
CA SER A 314 -4.69 -12.22 -31.69
C SER A 314 -6.07 -11.99 -32.31
N PHE A 315 -7.12 -12.49 -31.65
CA PHE A 315 -8.49 -12.31 -32.10
C PHE A 315 -8.89 -10.83 -32.16
N MET A 316 -8.42 -10.00 -31.22
CA MET A 316 -8.65 -8.55 -31.27
C MET A 316 -7.97 -7.87 -32.46
N LEU A 317 -6.75 -8.28 -32.84
CA LEU A 317 -6.09 -7.80 -34.06
C LEU A 317 -6.87 -8.22 -35.30
N ASP A 318 -7.28 -9.48 -35.38
CA ASP A 318 -8.06 -10.01 -36.51
C ASP A 318 -9.41 -9.30 -36.69
N ARG A 319 -10.05 -8.95 -35.57
CA ARG A 319 -11.32 -8.20 -35.55
C ARG A 319 -11.15 -6.69 -35.63
N GLN A 320 -9.91 -6.19 -35.79
CA GLN A 320 -9.57 -4.77 -35.88
C GLN A 320 -10.07 -3.96 -34.67
N LEU A 321 -9.94 -4.54 -33.48
CA LEU A 321 -10.14 -3.89 -32.19
C LEU A 321 -8.83 -3.28 -31.66
N LEU A 322 -7.70 -3.89 -32.04
CA LEU A 322 -6.35 -3.42 -31.80
C LEU A 322 -5.59 -3.27 -33.13
N TYR A 323 -4.52 -2.47 -33.11
CA TYR A 323 -3.64 -2.22 -34.25
C TYR A 323 -2.18 -2.42 -33.84
N GLN A 324 -1.32 -2.85 -34.77
CA GLN A 324 0.10 -3.13 -34.48
C GLN A 324 0.94 -1.86 -34.30
N SER A 325 0.53 -0.72 -34.88
CA SER A 325 1.24 0.55 -34.80
C SER A 325 0.60 1.50 -33.78
N ALA A 326 1.41 2.17 -32.96
CA ALA A 326 1.00 3.15 -31.94
C ALA A 326 0.56 4.53 -32.52
N GLY A 327 0.19 4.60 -33.80
CA GLY A 327 -0.25 5.83 -34.46
C GLY A 327 -1.77 6.02 -34.44
N PRO A 328 -2.28 7.16 -34.93
CA PRO A 328 -3.72 7.37 -35.12
C PRO A 328 -4.32 6.25 -35.99
N SER A 329 -5.39 5.61 -35.54
CA SER A 329 -6.09 4.59 -36.33
C SER A 329 -6.99 5.22 -37.39
N ASN A 330 -7.61 6.37 -37.09
CA ASN A 330 -8.55 7.08 -37.97
C ASN A 330 -9.60 6.15 -38.61
N ASP A 331 -10.10 5.18 -37.85
CA ASP A 331 -10.94 4.08 -38.33
C ASP A 331 -12.45 4.34 -38.09
N TYR A 332 -12.82 5.58 -37.79
CA TYR A 332 -14.20 6.00 -37.62
C TYR A 332 -15.01 5.79 -38.91
N GLY A 333 -16.09 5.01 -38.80
CA GLY A 333 -17.03 4.77 -39.88
C GLY A 333 -18.37 5.45 -39.62
N GLN A 334 -18.71 6.47 -40.41
CA GLN A 334 -19.98 7.19 -40.29
C GLN A 334 -21.24 6.32 -40.49
N THR A 335 -21.10 5.13 -41.09
CA THR A 335 -22.19 4.17 -41.32
C THR A 335 -22.30 3.12 -40.20
N ILE A 336 -21.38 3.12 -39.24
CA ILE A 336 -21.36 2.16 -38.13
C ILE A 336 -22.23 2.72 -37.00
N HIS A 337 -23.25 1.95 -36.61
CA HIS A 337 -24.12 2.30 -35.49
C HIS A 337 -23.45 1.94 -34.16
N PRO A 338 -23.13 2.91 -33.28
CA PRO A 338 -22.37 2.69 -32.05
C PRO A 338 -23.21 2.16 -30.88
N ALA A 339 -24.54 2.19 -30.99
CA ALA A 339 -25.40 1.78 -29.89
C ALA A 339 -25.07 0.38 -29.37
N VAL A 340 -25.25 0.23 -28.07
CA VAL A 340 -25.01 -1.00 -27.35
C VAL A 340 -26.02 -2.06 -27.78
N ILE A 341 -25.51 -3.25 -28.03
CA ILE A 341 -26.24 -4.44 -28.41
C ILE A 341 -26.99 -4.94 -27.17
N ASN A 342 -28.28 -5.21 -27.31
CA ASN A 342 -29.13 -5.65 -26.21
C ASN A 342 -28.60 -6.95 -25.56
N SER A 343 -28.20 -7.93 -26.38
CA SER A 343 -27.62 -9.20 -25.87
C SER A 343 -26.24 -9.03 -25.24
N HIS A 344 -25.49 -7.96 -25.55
CA HIS A 344 -24.24 -7.66 -24.86
C HIS A 344 -24.50 -7.32 -23.40
N THR A 345 -25.34 -6.31 -23.11
CA THR A 345 -25.57 -5.84 -21.74
C THR A 345 -26.47 -6.78 -20.92
N THR A 346 -27.41 -7.47 -21.56
CA THR A 346 -28.42 -8.28 -20.87
C THR A 346 -28.00 -9.75 -20.71
N ALA A 347 -27.03 -10.24 -21.48
CA ALA A 347 -26.54 -11.62 -21.36
C ALA A 347 -25.00 -11.71 -21.30
N ALA A 348 -24.27 -11.27 -22.32
CA ALA A 348 -22.83 -11.51 -22.40
C ALA A 348 -22.03 -10.86 -21.26
N PHE A 349 -22.40 -9.66 -20.82
CA PHE A 349 -21.79 -8.99 -19.67
C PHE A 349 -22.26 -9.52 -18.31
N ARG A 350 -23.33 -10.34 -18.29
CA ARG A 350 -23.83 -11.00 -17.07
C ARG A 350 -23.08 -12.30 -16.76
N PHE A 351 -22.33 -12.82 -17.73
CA PHE A 351 -21.37 -13.91 -17.51
C PHE A 351 -20.38 -13.59 -16.39
N PHE A 352 -19.97 -12.32 -16.25
CA PHE A 352 -19.04 -11.88 -15.21
C PHE A 352 -19.64 -11.91 -13.79
N HIS A 353 -20.95 -12.08 -13.62
CA HIS A 353 -21.55 -12.05 -12.30
C HIS A 353 -21.13 -13.24 -11.39
N SER A 354 -20.67 -14.37 -11.94
CA SER A 354 -20.10 -15.47 -11.14
C SER A 354 -18.76 -15.12 -10.50
N SER A 355 -18.07 -14.11 -11.01
CA SER A 355 -16.82 -13.64 -10.42
C SER A 355 -16.98 -12.73 -9.19
N ILE A 356 -18.23 -12.37 -8.86
CA ILE A 356 -18.54 -11.56 -7.67
C ILE A 356 -18.39 -12.42 -6.42
N GLN A 357 -17.59 -11.94 -5.47
CA GLN A 357 -17.41 -12.57 -4.17
C GLN A 357 -18.29 -11.90 -3.11
N GLY A 358 -18.83 -12.69 -2.19
CA GLY A 358 -19.66 -12.23 -1.08
C GLY A 358 -18.88 -11.51 0.02
N THR A 359 -17.55 -11.51 -0.02
CA THR A 359 -16.72 -10.84 0.98
C THR A 359 -15.63 -9.98 0.37
N LEU A 360 -15.39 -8.82 0.96
CA LEU A 360 -14.28 -7.92 0.61
C LEU A 360 -13.23 -7.98 1.72
N LYS A 361 -11.99 -8.28 1.36
CA LYS A 361 -10.87 -8.37 2.28
C LYS A 361 -10.13 -7.03 2.34
N LEU A 362 -9.78 -6.62 3.54
CA LEU A 362 -8.91 -5.48 3.80
C LEU A 362 -7.47 -5.96 3.86
N TYR A 363 -6.58 -5.26 3.15
CA TYR A 363 -5.16 -5.59 3.08
C TYR A 363 -4.31 -4.45 3.60
N GLU A 364 -3.34 -4.75 4.45
CA GLU A 364 -2.30 -3.80 4.84
C GLU A 364 -1.25 -3.66 3.72
N GLU A 365 -0.30 -2.72 3.87
CA GLU A 365 0.74 -2.47 2.85
C GLU A 365 1.57 -3.70 2.48
N SER A 366 1.71 -4.68 3.38
CA SER A 366 2.42 -5.95 3.12
C SER A 366 1.64 -6.92 2.21
N ARG A 367 0.43 -6.54 1.76
CA ARG A 367 -0.54 -7.42 1.05
C ARG A 367 -0.96 -8.65 1.86
N LYS A 368 -0.84 -8.59 3.19
CA LYS A 368 -1.51 -9.52 4.11
C LYS A 368 -2.95 -9.09 4.34
N SER A 369 -3.88 -10.04 4.28
CA SER A 369 -5.28 -9.79 4.65
C SER A 369 -5.39 -9.59 6.16
N MET A 370 -5.93 -8.44 6.58
CA MET A 370 -6.14 -8.08 7.98
C MET A 370 -7.48 -8.60 8.50
N SER A 371 -8.53 -8.34 7.73
CA SER A 371 -9.91 -8.67 8.06
C SER A 371 -10.74 -8.73 6.77
N LYS A 372 -12.01 -9.12 6.90
CA LYS A 372 -12.97 -9.17 5.80
C LYS A 372 -14.30 -8.58 6.23
N VAL A 373 -15.07 -8.08 5.27
CA VAL A 373 -16.44 -7.60 5.44
C VAL A 373 -17.36 -8.28 4.44
N ASP A 374 -18.63 -8.43 4.79
CA ASP A 374 -19.66 -8.97 3.89
C ASP A 374 -20.11 -7.88 2.92
N ILE A 375 -20.19 -8.19 1.62
CA ILE A 375 -20.65 -7.22 0.61
C ILE A 375 -22.11 -6.82 0.84
N ASN A 376 -22.93 -7.72 1.39
CA ASN A 376 -24.35 -7.47 1.65
C ASN A 376 -24.55 -6.42 2.75
N ASP A 377 -23.60 -6.30 3.69
CA ASP A 377 -23.60 -5.28 4.75
C ASP A 377 -23.18 -3.89 4.25
N HIS A 378 -22.64 -3.81 3.03
CA HIS A 378 -22.13 -2.59 2.41
C HIS A 378 -22.75 -2.31 1.04
N THR A 379 -23.83 -3.01 0.71
CA THR A 379 -24.52 -2.81 -0.56
C THR A 379 -25.26 -1.48 -0.54
N ASN A 380 -25.05 -0.64 -1.55
CA ASN A 380 -25.57 0.74 -1.60
C ASN A 380 -25.12 1.61 -0.40
N ASN A 381 -24.04 1.23 0.30
CA ASN A 381 -23.50 1.99 1.44
C ASN A 381 -21.95 1.97 1.43
N PRO A 382 -21.31 3.01 0.87
CA PRO A 382 -19.86 3.09 0.78
C PRO A 382 -19.18 3.64 2.05
N SER A 383 -19.93 3.86 3.15
CA SER A 383 -19.40 4.54 4.35
C SER A 383 -18.16 3.90 4.94
N ILE A 384 -17.98 2.59 4.74
CA ILE A 384 -16.78 1.87 5.17
C ILE A 384 -15.48 2.50 4.65
N LEU A 385 -15.51 3.18 3.50
CA LEU A 385 -14.35 3.87 2.94
C LEU A 385 -13.87 5.04 3.83
N GLU A 386 -14.78 5.65 4.59
CA GLU A 386 -14.54 6.81 5.46
C GLU A 386 -14.53 6.46 6.96
N GLU A 387 -14.89 5.22 7.34
CA GLU A 387 -14.98 4.81 8.76
C GLU A 387 -13.65 4.87 9.53
N ALA A 388 -12.51 4.74 8.83
CA ALA A 388 -11.19 5.03 9.38
C ALA A 388 -10.23 5.44 8.25
N SER A 389 -9.17 6.18 8.60
CA SER A 389 -8.24 6.80 7.65
C SER A 389 -7.53 5.81 6.71
N ASP A 390 -7.42 4.54 7.10
CA ASP A 390 -6.76 3.47 6.34
C ASP A 390 -7.75 2.60 5.52
N ARG A 391 -9.07 2.67 5.77
CA ARG A 391 -10.05 1.76 5.16
C ARG A 391 -10.09 1.86 3.64
N TYR A 392 -10.09 3.07 3.10
CA TYR A 392 -10.00 3.30 1.66
C TYR A 392 -8.75 2.63 1.07
N ALA A 393 -7.58 2.86 1.67
CA ALA A 393 -6.32 2.29 1.19
C ALA A 393 -6.31 0.76 1.32
N ASN A 394 -6.86 0.22 2.41
CA ASN A 394 -6.93 -1.23 2.65
C ASN A 394 -7.85 -1.95 1.65
N LEU A 395 -8.99 -1.34 1.31
CA LEU A 395 -9.91 -1.88 0.30
C LEU A 395 -9.39 -1.67 -1.12
N LEU A 396 -8.69 -0.57 -1.40
CA LEU A 396 -7.97 -0.37 -2.66
C LEU A 396 -6.88 -1.45 -2.85
N ARG A 397 -6.15 -1.78 -1.79
CA ARG A 397 -5.22 -2.91 -1.80
C ARG A 397 -5.97 -4.22 -2.00
N GLY A 398 -7.13 -4.39 -1.37
CA GLY A 398 -8.04 -5.52 -1.62
C GLY A 398 -8.41 -5.66 -3.09
N LEU A 399 -8.76 -4.58 -3.77
CA LEU A 399 -9.04 -4.55 -5.21
C LEU A 399 -7.90 -5.16 -6.04
N THR A 400 -6.65 -4.86 -5.67
CA THR A 400 -5.45 -5.28 -6.42
C THR A 400 -4.79 -6.56 -5.90
N SER A 401 -5.29 -7.17 -4.83
CA SER A 401 -4.64 -8.34 -4.19
C SER A 401 -5.59 -9.51 -3.95
N GLN A 402 -6.88 -9.25 -3.73
CA GLN A 402 -7.88 -10.30 -3.58
C GLN A 402 -8.15 -10.92 -4.95
N PRO A 403 -8.08 -12.25 -5.10
CA PRO A 403 -8.56 -12.94 -6.29
C PRO A 403 -10.03 -12.61 -6.57
N MET A 404 -10.43 -12.51 -7.84
CA MET A 404 -11.86 -12.56 -8.21
C MET A 404 -12.37 -14.00 -8.20
N GLY A 405 -13.69 -14.20 -8.21
CA GLY A 405 -14.26 -15.52 -8.52
C GLY A 405 -13.98 -15.92 -9.98
N LEU A 406 -14.02 -17.21 -10.28
CA LEU A 406 -13.98 -17.69 -11.68
C LEU A 406 -15.24 -17.27 -12.43
N ASN A 407 -15.09 -16.97 -13.72
CA ASN A 407 -16.23 -16.84 -14.61
C ASN A 407 -16.68 -18.25 -15.03
N ASP A 408 -17.44 -18.91 -14.15
CA ASP A 408 -17.96 -20.26 -14.32
C ASP A 408 -19.44 -20.34 -13.89
N VAL A 409 -19.94 -21.55 -13.65
CA VAL A 409 -21.32 -21.83 -13.23
C VAL A 409 -21.50 -21.79 -11.70
N SER A 410 -20.46 -21.42 -10.95
CA SER A 410 -20.47 -21.32 -9.49
C SER A 410 -20.87 -19.89 -9.09
N LEU A 411 -21.76 -19.77 -8.10
CA LEU A 411 -22.23 -18.47 -7.59
C LEU A 411 -22.03 -18.39 -6.07
N ASP A 412 -21.53 -17.24 -5.61
CA ASP A 412 -21.46 -16.95 -4.18
C ASP A 412 -22.88 -16.87 -3.58
N PRO A 413 -23.14 -17.51 -2.42
CA PRO A 413 -24.42 -17.39 -1.70
C PRO A 413 -24.89 -15.94 -1.50
N ALA A 414 -23.97 -14.99 -1.32
CA ALA A 414 -24.27 -13.58 -1.20
C ALA A 414 -25.03 -13.04 -2.42
N THR A 415 -24.68 -13.48 -3.63
CA THR A 415 -25.35 -13.05 -4.88
C THR A 415 -26.49 -13.97 -5.29
N LYS A 416 -26.40 -15.26 -4.95
CA LYS A 416 -27.40 -16.29 -5.28
C LYS A 416 -28.66 -16.18 -4.42
N HIS A 417 -28.54 -15.75 -3.17
CA HIS A 417 -29.66 -15.75 -2.21
C HIS A 417 -29.85 -14.44 -1.43
N PHE A 418 -28.80 -13.62 -1.31
CA PHE A 418 -28.79 -12.47 -0.39
C PHE A 418 -28.52 -11.13 -1.06
N LEU A 419 -28.65 -11.05 -2.39
CA LEU A 419 -28.36 -9.84 -3.14
C LEU A 419 -29.26 -8.69 -2.64
N PHE A 420 -28.68 -7.53 -2.35
CA PHE A 420 -29.40 -6.34 -1.84
C PHE A 420 -30.17 -6.57 -0.52
N ARG A 421 -29.77 -7.56 0.30
CA ARG A 421 -30.46 -7.89 1.56
C ARG A 421 -30.42 -6.77 2.61
N PHE A 422 -29.48 -5.83 2.56
CA PHE A 422 -29.25 -4.84 3.63
C PHE A 422 -30.55 -4.30 4.28
N ASN A 423 -30.72 -4.50 5.59
CA ASN A 423 -31.92 -4.19 6.40
C ASN A 423 -33.26 -4.85 5.99
N ASN A 424 -33.27 -5.73 5.00
CA ASN A 424 -34.42 -6.54 4.60
C ASN A 424 -34.38 -7.94 5.24
N MET A 425 -35.56 -8.51 5.47
CA MET A 425 -35.72 -9.87 6.01
C MET A 425 -35.12 -10.94 5.07
N PHE A 426 -35.05 -10.66 3.77
CA PHE A 426 -34.48 -11.50 2.72
C PHE A 426 -33.87 -10.65 1.60
N GLY A 427 -32.95 -11.22 0.83
CA GLY A 427 -32.41 -10.61 -0.39
C GLY A 427 -33.11 -11.13 -1.65
N THR A 428 -32.51 -10.90 -2.81
CA THR A 428 -32.94 -11.51 -4.08
C THR A 428 -31.84 -12.41 -4.66
N ASP A 429 -32.11 -12.99 -5.82
CA ASP A 429 -31.20 -13.87 -6.55
C ASP A 429 -30.76 -13.20 -7.86
N LEU A 430 -29.47 -12.89 -7.97
CA LEU A 430 -28.88 -12.22 -9.12
C LEU A 430 -29.07 -13.02 -10.41
N LYS A 431 -28.85 -14.34 -10.38
CA LYS A 431 -28.89 -15.16 -11.59
C LYS A 431 -30.32 -15.36 -12.08
N SER A 432 -31.26 -15.54 -11.15
CA SER A 432 -32.69 -15.55 -11.46
C SER A 432 -33.12 -14.25 -12.17
N LEU A 433 -32.65 -13.09 -11.67
CA LEU A 433 -32.92 -11.79 -12.29
C LEU A 433 -32.29 -11.66 -13.68
N ASP A 434 -31.06 -12.16 -13.88
CA ASP A 434 -30.39 -12.11 -15.19
C ASP A 434 -31.12 -12.94 -16.25
N ILE A 435 -31.57 -14.16 -15.90
CA ILE A 435 -32.35 -15.02 -16.78
C ILE A 435 -33.69 -14.34 -17.10
N GLN A 436 -34.42 -13.90 -16.08
CA GLN A 436 -35.73 -13.28 -16.25
C GLN A 436 -35.65 -11.96 -17.04
N ARG A 437 -34.58 -11.18 -16.86
CA ARG A 437 -34.34 -9.95 -17.64
C ARG A 437 -34.00 -10.25 -19.10
N GLY A 438 -33.25 -11.30 -19.38
CA GLY A 438 -33.06 -11.78 -20.76
C GLY A 438 -34.38 -12.10 -21.45
N ARG A 439 -35.32 -12.70 -20.72
CA ARG A 439 -36.68 -12.99 -21.20
C ARG A 439 -37.54 -11.75 -21.37
N ASP A 440 -37.49 -10.78 -20.45
CA ASP A 440 -38.17 -9.47 -20.59
C ASP A 440 -37.69 -8.71 -21.84
N HIS A 441 -36.40 -8.81 -22.14
CA HIS A 441 -35.79 -8.21 -23.31
C HIS A 441 -36.03 -9.01 -24.60
N GLY A 442 -36.71 -10.17 -24.54
CA GLY A 442 -36.96 -11.03 -25.70
C GLY A 442 -35.67 -11.44 -26.41
N LEU A 443 -34.62 -11.77 -25.66
CA LEU A 443 -33.37 -12.22 -26.27
C LEU A 443 -33.59 -13.52 -27.08
N GLY A 444 -32.87 -13.66 -28.19
CA GLY A 444 -32.80 -14.93 -28.92
C GLY A 444 -32.20 -16.05 -28.08
N SER A 445 -32.46 -17.30 -28.48
CA SER A 445 -31.91 -18.48 -27.80
C SER A 445 -30.40 -18.57 -27.96
N TYR A 446 -29.71 -19.34 -27.10
CA TYR A 446 -28.29 -19.63 -27.28
C TYR A 446 -28.00 -20.17 -28.70
N ASN A 447 -28.88 -21.03 -29.25
CA ASN A 447 -28.74 -21.57 -30.59
C ASN A 447 -28.78 -20.51 -31.71
N ASP A 448 -29.58 -19.45 -31.53
CA ASP A 448 -29.63 -18.35 -32.50
C ASP A 448 -28.31 -17.58 -32.56
N PHE A 449 -27.61 -17.48 -31.42
CA PHE A 449 -26.30 -16.86 -31.36
C PHE A 449 -25.17 -17.81 -31.78
N VAL A 450 -25.29 -19.12 -31.57
CA VAL A 450 -24.40 -20.11 -32.20
C VAL A 450 -24.49 -19.99 -33.72
N PHE A 451 -25.70 -19.87 -34.27
CA PHE A 451 -25.90 -19.64 -35.70
C PHE A 451 -25.28 -18.33 -36.17
N LEU A 452 -25.49 -17.23 -35.44
CA LEU A 452 -24.88 -15.95 -35.78
C LEU A 452 -23.34 -16.02 -35.82
N CYS A 453 -22.74 -16.72 -34.85
CA CYS A 453 -21.29 -16.66 -34.62
C CYS A 453 -20.50 -17.74 -35.37
N ALA A 454 -21.09 -18.90 -35.62
CA ALA A 454 -20.45 -20.04 -36.28
C ALA A 454 -21.14 -20.48 -37.58
N ASN A 455 -22.27 -19.86 -37.95
CA ASN A 455 -23.10 -20.25 -39.09
C ASN A 455 -23.55 -21.73 -39.03
N GLN A 456 -23.76 -22.23 -37.82
CA GLN A 456 -24.21 -23.60 -37.53
C GLN A 456 -25.35 -23.57 -36.52
N ARG A 457 -26.36 -24.42 -36.70
CA ARG A 457 -27.45 -24.60 -35.72
C ARG A 457 -27.33 -25.97 -35.09
N ALA A 458 -27.44 -26.03 -33.78
CA ALA A 458 -27.71 -27.27 -33.08
C ALA A 458 -29.10 -27.77 -33.47
N THR A 459 -29.16 -29.03 -33.86
CA THR A 459 -30.40 -29.77 -34.14
C THR A 459 -30.69 -30.79 -33.04
N THR A 460 -29.65 -31.24 -32.35
CA THR A 460 -29.72 -32.16 -31.21
C THR A 460 -28.88 -31.63 -30.04
N TRP A 461 -29.18 -32.07 -28.82
CA TRP A 461 -28.41 -31.72 -27.63
C TRP A 461 -26.92 -32.09 -27.75
N ALA A 462 -26.60 -33.18 -28.45
CA ALA A 462 -25.22 -33.62 -28.66
C ALA A 462 -24.38 -32.61 -29.45
N ASP A 463 -24.99 -31.77 -30.28
CA ASP A 463 -24.29 -30.74 -31.07
C ASP A 463 -23.63 -29.69 -30.16
N TYR A 464 -24.12 -29.52 -28.92
CA TYR A 464 -23.52 -28.63 -27.93
C TYR A 464 -22.29 -29.21 -27.21
N ASN A 465 -21.98 -30.50 -27.34
CA ASN A 465 -20.81 -31.10 -26.66
C ASN A 465 -19.47 -30.49 -27.09
N GLN A 466 -19.41 -29.89 -28.28
CA GLN A 466 -18.22 -29.18 -28.75
C GLN A 466 -18.11 -27.78 -28.16
N LEU A 467 -19.23 -27.18 -27.76
CA LEU A 467 -19.33 -25.79 -27.30
C LEU A 467 -19.40 -25.65 -25.77
N LEU A 468 -20.03 -26.60 -25.07
CA LEU A 468 -20.30 -26.53 -23.64
C LEU A 468 -19.44 -27.49 -22.83
N VAL A 469 -19.10 -27.11 -21.60
CA VAL A 469 -18.28 -27.93 -20.69
C VAL A 469 -18.86 -29.33 -20.46
N PRO A 470 -18.03 -30.36 -20.19
CA PRO A 470 -18.52 -31.73 -19.98
C PRO A 470 -19.62 -31.82 -18.90
N GLY A 471 -20.67 -32.60 -19.14
CA GLY A 471 -21.81 -32.75 -18.23
C GLY A 471 -22.89 -31.68 -18.37
N ALA A 472 -22.60 -30.56 -19.05
CA ALA A 472 -23.56 -29.47 -19.24
C ALA A 472 -24.76 -29.88 -20.10
N VAL A 473 -24.52 -30.66 -21.16
CA VAL A 473 -25.56 -31.05 -22.11
C VAL A 473 -26.59 -31.95 -21.43
N GLU A 474 -26.13 -32.93 -20.67
CA GLU A 474 -26.97 -33.85 -19.91
C GLU A 474 -27.82 -33.08 -18.88
N LEU A 475 -27.20 -32.13 -18.16
CA LEU A 475 -27.88 -31.29 -17.18
C LEU A 475 -28.90 -30.35 -17.83
N LEU A 476 -28.54 -29.64 -18.89
CA LEU A 476 -29.44 -28.67 -19.52
C LEU A 476 -30.63 -29.35 -20.22
N ALA A 477 -30.44 -30.56 -20.75
CA ALA A 477 -31.50 -31.34 -21.38
C ALA A 477 -32.57 -31.84 -20.39
N THR A 478 -32.32 -31.85 -19.08
CA THR A 478 -33.36 -32.18 -18.09
C THR A 478 -34.35 -31.03 -17.86
N TYR A 479 -33.91 -29.79 -18.06
CA TYR A 479 -34.74 -28.59 -17.82
C TYR A 479 -35.31 -28.01 -19.11
N TYR A 480 -34.54 -27.98 -20.20
CA TYR A 480 -34.99 -27.43 -21.47
C TYR A 480 -35.48 -28.52 -22.42
N LYS A 481 -36.63 -28.26 -23.07
CA LYS A 481 -37.27 -29.23 -23.96
C LYS A 481 -36.58 -29.35 -25.32
N SER A 482 -36.02 -28.25 -25.82
CA SER A 482 -35.32 -28.19 -27.10
C SER A 482 -34.05 -27.37 -27.01
N VAL A 483 -33.08 -27.67 -27.88
CA VAL A 483 -31.87 -26.84 -28.05
C VAL A 483 -32.18 -25.39 -28.43
N ASN A 484 -33.35 -25.13 -29.01
CA ASN A 484 -33.85 -23.79 -29.36
C ASN A 484 -34.50 -23.04 -28.19
N ASP A 485 -34.62 -23.68 -27.02
CA ASP A 485 -35.24 -23.10 -25.82
C ASP A 485 -34.20 -22.60 -24.81
N LEU A 486 -32.93 -23.00 -24.97
CA LEU A 486 -31.86 -22.64 -24.06
C LEU A 486 -31.68 -21.10 -24.00
N ASP A 487 -31.92 -20.52 -22.83
CA ASP A 487 -31.72 -19.09 -22.59
C ASP A 487 -30.26 -18.72 -22.87
N LEU A 488 -30.04 -17.58 -23.54
CA LEU A 488 -28.69 -17.13 -23.91
C LEU A 488 -27.76 -17.05 -22.69
N SER A 489 -28.16 -16.37 -21.61
CA SER A 489 -27.32 -16.18 -20.42
C SER A 489 -27.05 -17.48 -19.63
N VAL A 490 -27.83 -18.53 -19.86
CA VAL A 490 -27.56 -19.87 -19.33
C VAL A 490 -26.54 -20.57 -20.20
N GLY A 491 -26.75 -20.63 -21.52
CA GLY A 491 -25.80 -21.23 -22.46
C GLY A 491 -24.40 -20.60 -22.39
N LEU A 492 -24.31 -19.25 -22.33
CA LEU A 492 -23.03 -18.54 -22.19
C LEU A 492 -22.23 -18.95 -20.96
N ALA A 493 -22.90 -19.27 -19.84
CA ALA A 493 -22.22 -19.65 -18.59
C ALA A 493 -21.60 -21.04 -18.65
N PHE A 494 -22.08 -21.91 -19.54
CA PHE A 494 -21.57 -23.27 -19.73
C PHE A 494 -20.58 -23.40 -20.90
N GLU A 495 -20.25 -22.32 -21.62
CA GLU A 495 -19.33 -22.42 -22.74
C GLU A 495 -17.93 -22.88 -22.30
N LYS A 496 -17.32 -23.76 -23.10
CA LYS A 496 -15.89 -24.00 -23.02
C LYS A 496 -15.16 -22.71 -23.37
N LYS A 497 -14.29 -22.27 -22.47
CA LYS A 497 -13.40 -21.14 -22.72
C LYS A 497 -12.50 -21.44 -23.92
N VAL A 498 -12.25 -20.44 -24.75
CA VAL A 498 -11.23 -20.56 -25.80
C VAL A 498 -9.85 -20.38 -25.16
N ASP A 499 -8.88 -21.22 -25.55
CA ASP A 499 -7.53 -21.21 -24.99
C ASP A 499 -6.92 -19.80 -24.94
N GLY A 500 -6.38 -19.44 -23.78
CA GLY A 500 -5.79 -18.12 -23.53
C GLY A 500 -6.80 -16.97 -23.36
N THR A 501 -8.09 -17.28 -23.16
CA THR A 501 -9.14 -16.28 -22.95
C THR A 501 -10.11 -16.70 -21.85
N GLU A 502 -10.78 -15.73 -21.23
CA GLU A 502 -11.80 -15.99 -20.21
C GLU A 502 -13.21 -16.26 -20.79
N SER A 503 -13.39 -16.27 -22.11
CA SER A 503 -14.71 -16.35 -22.75
C SER A 503 -14.84 -17.53 -23.71
N GLY A 504 -16.06 -18.05 -23.82
CA GLY A 504 -16.45 -19.00 -24.85
C GLY A 504 -16.63 -18.38 -26.24
N MET A 505 -16.89 -19.21 -27.24
CA MET A 505 -17.00 -18.79 -28.64
C MET A 505 -18.10 -17.72 -28.85
N VAL A 506 -19.31 -17.97 -28.32
CA VAL A 506 -20.46 -17.07 -28.52
C VAL A 506 -20.27 -15.81 -27.68
N THR A 507 -19.83 -15.94 -26.43
CA THR A 507 -19.51 -14.80 -25.57
C THR A 507 -18.51 -13.88 -26.27
N ARG A 508 -17.37 -14.42 -26.72
CA ARG A 508 -16.32 -13.68 -27.44
C ARG A 508 -16.83 -13.00 -28.72
N CYS A 509 -17.70 -13.69 -29.46
CA CYS A 509 -18.31 -13.15 -30.69
C CYS A 509 -19.19 -11.91 -30.42
N ILE A 510 -20.08 -11.98 -29.42
CA ILE A 510 -20.96 -10.85 -29.04
C ILE A 510 -20.13 -9.67 -28.53
N LEU A 511 -19.16 -9.95 -27.65
CA LEU A 511 -18.29 -8.91 -27.09
C LEU A 511 -17.47 -8.21 -28.17
N ALA A 512 -16.87 -8.97 -29.09
CA ALA A 512 -16.06 -8.39 -30.16
C ALA A 512 -16.89 -7.52 -31.12
N ASP A 513 -18.12 -7.90 -31.46
CA ASP A 513 -18.99 -7.05 -32.28
C ASP A 513 -19.37 -5.75 -31.54
N GLN A 514 -19.69 -5.84 -30.25
CA GLN A 514 -20.00 -4.67 -29.44
C GLN A 514 -18.82 -3.69 -29.41
N PHE A 515 -17.65 -4.13 -28.97
CA PHE A 515 -16.50 -3.23 -28.83
C PHE A 515 -16.03 -2.71 -30.20
N ARG A 516 -16.20 -3.48 -31.27
CA ARG A 516 -15.91 -2.98 -32.62
C ARG A 516 -16.82 -1.81 -32.98
N ARG A 517 -18.11 -1.91 -32.68
CA ARG A 517 -19.08 -0.81 -32.90
C ARG A 517 -18.79 0.38 -32.01
N THR A 518 -18.48 0.16 -30.73
CA THR A 518 -18.14 1.23 -29.79
C THR A 518 -16.89 1.99 -30.23
N ARG A 519 -15.84 1.33 -30.70
CA ARG A 519 -14.64 1.99 -31.22
C ARG A 519 -14.89 2.68 -32.57
N LYS A 520 -15.35 1.93 -33.56
CA LYS A 520 -15.42 2.42 -34.95
C LYS A 520 -16.60 3.35 -35.21
N GLY A 521 -17.64 3.28 -34.39
CA GLY A 521 -18.77 4.22 -34.41
C GLY A 521 -18.52 5.49 -33.58
N ASP A 522 -17.36 5.62 -32.93
CA ASP A 522 -17.01 6.74 -32.07
C ASP A 522 -16.00 7.69 -32.74
N ARG A 523 -16.47 8.88 -33.10
CA ARG A 523 -15.66 9.94 -33.74
C ARG A 523 -14.66 10.55 -32.77
N PHE A 524 -14.92 10.41 -31.46
CA PHE A 524 -14.09 10.92 -30.37
C PHE A 524 -13.28 9.81 -29.68
N PHE A 525 -13.25 8.59 -30.22
CA PHE A 525 -12.36 7.55 -29.74
C PHE A 525 -10.91 8.07 -29.77
N TYR A 526 -10.13 7.82 -28.73
CA TYR A 526 -8.87 8.53 -28.49
C TYR A 526 -7.86 8.43 -29.63
N ALA A 527 -7.84 7.29 -30.33
CA ALA A 527 -6.95 7.03 -31.46
C ALA A 527 -7.50 7.54 -32.82
N ASN A 528 -8.68 8.15 -32.85
CA ASN A 528 -9.32 8.68 -34.04
C ASN A 528 -9.17 10.20 -34.15
N GLY A 529 -9.13 10.69 -35.38
CA GLY A 529 -8.99 12.11 -35.71
C GLY A 529 -7.62 12.71 -35.35
N ASN A 530 -7.55 14.04 -35.44
CA ASN A 530 -6.41 14.84 -34.99
C ASN A 530 -6.63 15.38 -33.57
N HIS A 531 -7.38 14.66 -32.72
CA HIS A 531 -7.66 15.07 -31.32
C HIS A 531 -6.41 15.07 -30.46
N PHE A 532 -5.48 14.15 -30.74
CA PHE A 532 -4.16 14.07 -30.14
C PHE A 532 -3.10 14.00 -31.24
N THR A 533 -1.99 14.70 -31.04
CA THR A 533 -0.80 14.53 -31.88
C THR A 533 -0.18 13.15 -31.67
N PRO A 534 0.61 12.61 -32.63
CA PRO A 534 1.31 11.34 -32.43
C PRO A 534 2.18 11.29 -31.17
N ARG A 535 2.78 12.44 -30.77
CA ARG A 535 3.50 12.55 -29.49
C ARG A 535 2.57 12.40 -28.29
N GLN A 536 1.43 13.10 -28.28
CA GLN A 536 0.45 12.97 -27.20
C GLN A 536 -0.15 11.56 -27.13
N LEU A 537 -0.40 10.91 -28.27
CA LEU A 537 -0.84 9.51 -28.32
C LEU A 537 0.19 8.55 -27.73
N ALA A 538 1.50 8.82 -27.88
CA ALA A 538 2.54 8.01 -27.25
C ALA A 538 2.58 8.16 -25.72
N GLU A 539 2.04 9.26 -25.18
CA GLU A 539 1.99 9.55 -23.73
C GLU A 539 0.70 9.03 -23.05
N ILE A 540 -0.27 8.52 -23.80
CA ILE A 540 -1.51 7.92 -23.25
C ILE A 540 -1.29 6.45 -22.76
N PRO A 541 -0.54 5.59 -23.49
CA PRO A 541 -0.26 4.20 -23.11
C PRO A 541 0.54 3.91 -21.83
N PRO A 542 1.38 4.80 -21.26
CA PRO A 542 2.17 4.44 -20.08
C PRO A 542 1.35 4.36 -18.78
N ILE A 543 0.01 4.48 -18.81
CA ILE A 543 -0.85 4.46 -17.63
C ILE A 543 -1.65 3.16 -17.59
N ALA A 544 -1.03 2.10 -17.04
CA ALA A 544 -1.73 0.87 -16.68
C ALA A 544 -2.84 1.13 -15.64
N VAL A 545 -3.85 0.26 -15.49
CA VAL A 545 -4.82 0.31 -14.36
C VAL A 545 -4.10 0.45 -13.02
N PHE A 546 -3.00 -0.29 -12.86
CA PHE A 546 -2.13 -0.20 -11.69
C PHE A 546 -1.52 1.19 -11.52
N ILE A 547 -1.01 1.78 -12.61
CA ILE A 547 -0.41 3.12 -12.60
C ILE A 547 -1.48 4.18 -12.35
N LEU A 548 -2.72 4.01 -12.83
CA LEU A 548 -3.82 4.94 -12.55
C LEU A 548 -4.30 4.82 -11.09
N LEU A 549 -4.36 3.62 -10.52
CA LEU A 549 -4.67 3.39 -9.10
C LEU A 549 -3.55 3.88 -8.17
N CYS A 550 -2.30 3.80 -8.62
CA CYS A 550 -1.16 4.44 -8.00
C CYS A 550 -1.27 5.97 -8.15
N ILE A 551 -1.15 6.56 -9.33
CA ILE A 551 -1.19 8.01 -9.59
C ILE A 551 -2.38 8.74 -8.94
N SER A 552 -3.59 8.17 -8.96
CA SER A 552 -4.78 8.78 -8.33
C SER A 552 -4.77 8.76 -6.80
N ASN A 553 -3.95 7.90 -6.19
CA ASN A 553 -3.66 7.85 -4.75
C ASN A 553 -2.25 8.31 -4.39
N TRP A 554 -1.42 8.58 -5.40
CA TRP A 554 -0.05 9.02 -5.28
C TRP A 554 -0.05 10.51 -5.60
N GLN A 555 -0.14 11.31 -4.55
CA GLN A 555 0.49 12.62 -4.60
C GLN A 555 2.03 12.53 -4.69
N HIS A 556 2.65 11.33 -4.76
CA HIS A 556 4.07 11.20 -4.42
C HIS A 556 5.06 10.47 -5.33
N VAL A 557 4.74 9.72 -6.39
CA VAL A 557 5.81 9.21 -7.28
C VAL A 557 5.36 9.04 -8.72
N LEU A 558 5.61 10.07 -9.50
CA LEU A 558 6.22 9.98 -10.82
C LEU A 558 6.94 11.32 -11.03
N GLY A 559 8.23 11.34 -10.70
CA GLY A 559 9.25 12.07 -11.46
C GLY A 559 9.13 13.58 -11.64
N HIS A 560 8.59 14.33 -10.68
CA HIS A 560 9.14 15.65 -10.35
C HIS A 560 9.34 15.71 -8.84
N CYS A 561 10.59 15.57 -8.41
CA CYS A 561 10.95 15.96 -7.06
C CYS A 561 10.55 17.43 -6.89
N PRO A 562 9.65 17.77 -5.95
CA PRO A 562 9.32 19.17 -5.74
C PRO A 562 10.61 19.93 -5.40
N HIS A 563 10.70 21.19 -5.83
CA HIS A 563 11.74 22.09 -5.34
C HIS A 563 11.48 22.39 -3.85
N ASN A 564 11.84 21.43 -3.00
CA ASN A 564 11.77 21.51 -1.55
C ASN A 564 13.20 21.64 -1.00
N PRO A 565 13.51 22.71 -0.25
CA PRO A 565 14.83 22.88 0.35
C PRO A 565 15.08 21.94 1.54
N TYR A 566 14.10 21.14 1.96
CA TYR A 566 14.19 20.22 3.09
C TYR A 566 14.04 18.75 2.68
N ARG A 567 14.57 17.86 3.53
CA ARG A 567 14.40 16.40 3.41
C ARG A 567 12.93 16.02 3.53
N THR A 568 12.46 15.07 2.73
CA THR A 568 11.19 14.39 3.01
C THR A 568 11.30 13.54 4.28
N PHE A 569 10.18 13.09 4.84
CA PHE A 569 10.21 12.21 6.03
C PHE A 569 10.52 10.76 5.66
N ASP A 570 10.15 10.33 4.46
CA ASP A 570 10.39 8.97 3.96
C ASP A 570 11.73 8.81 3.22
N GLY A 571 12.55 9.87 3.13
CA GLY A 571 13.83 9.86 2.43
C GLY A 571 13.74 9.96 0.90
N THR A 572 12.54 9.96 0.32
CA THR A 572 12.38 10.14 -1.14
C THR A 572 12.93 11.48 -1.63
N CYS A 573 13.26 11.54 -2.93
CA CYS A 573 13.79 12.74 -3.59
C CYS A 573 15.13 13.25 -3.03
N ASN A 574 15.83 12.48 -2.19
CA ASN A 574 17.23 12.76 -1.86
C ASN A 574 18.08 12.66 -3.13
N ASN A 575 18.01 11.51 -3.81
CA ASN A 575 18.55 11.33 -5.14
C ASN A 575 17.54 11.77 -6.20
N LEU A 576 17.87 12.80 -6.98
CA LEU A 576 16.96 13.35 -7.99
C LEU A 576 16.81 12.48 -9.24
N HIS A 577 17.79 11.60 -9.52
CA HIS A 577 17.71 10.66 -10.64
C HIS A 577 16.98 9.38 -10.28
N ASN A 578 17.15 8.91 -9.05
CA ASN A 578 16.44 7.75 -8.51
C ASN A 578 15.74 8.11 -7.19
N PRO A 579 14.53 8.70 -7.24
CA PRO A 579 13.86 9.28 -6.07
C PRO A 579 13.60 8.32 -4.90
N SER A 580 13.60 7.00 -5.11
CA SER A 580 13.41 6.00 -4.05
C SER A 580 14.71 5.51 -3.41
N SER A 581 15.89 5.90 -3.91
CA SER A 581 17.17 5.47 -3.34
C SER A 581 17.33 5.93 -1.89
N GLY A 582 17.47 4.99 -0.96
CA GLY A 582 17.60 5.25 0.47
C GLY A 582 16.30 5.62 1.18
N ALA A 583 15.15 5.55 0.50
CA ALA A 583 13.85 5.80 1.10
C ALA A 583 13.43 4.67 2.06
N ALA A 584 12.52 4.97 2.99
CA ALA A 584 11.91 3.98 3.86
C ALA A 584 11.11 2.93 3.07
N ASN A 585 11.02 1.71 3.61
CA ASN A 585 10.39 0.54 2.98
C ASN A 585 11.02 0.14 1.63
N THR A 586 12.35 0.29 1.52
CA THR A 586 13.13 -0.17 0.36
C THR A 586 14.12 -1.26 0.74
N GLN A 587 14.73 -1.92 -0.25
CA GLN A 587 15.63 -3.06 -0.02
C GLN A 587 16.95 -2.63 0.62
N PHE A 588 17.52 -3.48 1.48
CA PHE A 588 18.92 -3.31 1.88
C PHE A 588 19.86 -3.51 0.68
N ALA A 589 20.94 -2.73 0.63
CA ALA A 589 22.02 -2.95 -0.32
C ALA A 589 22.84 -4.21 0.04
N ARG A 590 23.53 -4.79 -0.94
CA ARG A 590 24.46 -5.91 -0.73
C ARG A 590 25.83 -5.63 -1.31
N LEU A 591 26.87 -5.85 -0.51
CA LEU A 591 28.26 -5.88 -0.99
C LEU A 591 28.58 -7.18 -1.72
N ILE A 592 28.01 -8.28 -1.23
CA ILE A 592 28.12 -9.61 -1.81
C ILE A 592 26.70 -10.17 -1.95
N PRO A 593 26.33 -10.76 -3.10
CA PRO A 593 24.99 -11.33 -3.30
C PRO A 593 24.60 -12.34 -2.21
N ALA A 594 23.31 -12.44 -1.86
CA ALA A 594 22.86 -13.33 -0.78
C ALA A 594 23.22 -14.80 -1.03
N LYS A 595 23.57 -15.53 0.03
CA LYS A 595 23.93 -16.95 0.01
C LYS A 595 22.85 -17.76 0.74
N TYR A 596 21.92 -18.31 -0.04
CA TYR A 596 20.89 -19.23 0.42
C TYR A 596 21.19 -20.65 -0.10
N SER A 597 20.82 -21.68 0.65
CA SER A 597 21.13 -23.08 0.28
C SER A 597 20.40 -23.53 -0.99
N ASP A 598 19.24 -22.95 -1.28
CA ASP A 598 18.49 -23.15 -2.52
C ASP A 598 18.71 -22.04 -3.57
N GLY A 599 19.65 -21.12 -3.30
CA GLY A 599 19.89 -19.93 -4.13
C GLY A 599 18.78 -18.87 -4.08
N LYS A 600 17.68 -19.12 -3.36
CA LYS A 600 16.49 -18.26 -3.33
C LYS A 600 16.21 -17.69 -1.95
N SER A 601 15.90 -18.53 -0.95
CA SER A 601 15.49 -18.06 0.37
C SER A 601 15.72 -19.04 1.52
N ARG A 602 16.08 -20.31 1.28
CA ARG A 602 16.35 -21.26 2.39
C ARG A 602 17.67 -20.91 3.08
N PRO A 603 17.72 -20.85 4.42
CA PRO A 603 18.95 -20.53 5.16
C PRO A 603 20.14 -21.37 4.70
N ALA A 604 21.34 -20.79 4.79
CA ALA A 604 22.57 -21.44 4.36
C ALA A 604 22.84 -22.73 5.15
N VAL A 605 23.47 -23.69 4.48
CA VAL A 605 24.01 -24.94 5.05
C VAL A 605 25.54 -24.89 4.99
N ALA A 606 26.20 -25.76 5.75
CA ALA A 606 27.64 -25.94 5.70
C ALA A 606 28.10 -26.43 4.30
N ALA A 607 29.38 -26.29 4.01
CA ALA A 607 30.00 -26.63 2.73
C ALA A 607 29.83 -28.12 2.36
N ASP A 608 29.71 -29.00 3.35
CA ASP A 608 29.43 -30.44 3.17
C ASP A 608 27.93 -30.77 3.02
N GLY A 609 27.05 -29.75 3.06
CA GLY A 609 25.60 -29.88 2.98
C GLY A 609 24.88 -30.12 4.32
N SER A 610 25.61 -30.24 5.43
CA SER A 610 25.02 -30.39 6.77
C SER A 610 24.54 -29.06 7.36
N GLU A 611 23.76 -29.12 8.44
CA GLU A 611 23.34 -27.90 9.16
C GLU A 611 24.55 -27.20 9.82
N LEU A 612 24.54 -25.86 9.79
CA LEU A 612 25.49 -25.08 10.57
C LEU A 612 25.26 -25.28 12.08
N PRO A 613 26.28 -25.11 12.94
CA PRO A 613 26.14 -25.26 14.38
C PRO A 613 25.00 -24.40 14.94
N SER A 614 24.27 -24.91 15.95
CA SER A 614 23.20 -24.14 16.60
C SER A 614 23.73 -22.78 17.06
N ALA A 615 22.99 -21.71 16.74
CA ALA A 615 23.33 -20.36 17.17
C ALA A 615 23.40 -20.24 18.71
N ARG A 616 22.58 -21.01 19.44
CA ARG A 616 22.63 -21.06 20.90
C ARG A 616 23.86 -21.81 21.40
N LEU A 617 24.22 -22.93 20.77
CA LEU A 617 25.45 -23.65 21.09
C LEU A 617 26.67 -22.73 20.94
N LEU A 618 26.75 -22.01 19.81
CA LEU A 618 27.82 -21.03 19.58
C LEU A 618 27.80 -19.92 20.63
N SER A 619 26.64 -19.37 20.98
CA SER A 619 26.55 -18.35 22.04
C SER A 619 27.08 -18.85 23.39
N VAL A 620 26.75 -20.08 23.79
CA VAL A 620 27.18 -20.64 25.08
C VAL A 620 28.66 -20.96 25.09
N GLU A 621 29.14 -21.66 24.06
CA GLU A 621 30.46 -22.27 24.03
C GLU A 621 31.56 -21.37 23.45
N VAL A 622 31.22 -20.55 22.46
CA VAL A 622 32.20 -19.70 21.75
C VAL A 622 32.31 -18.32 22.39
N PHE A 623 31.20 -17.77 22.90
CA PHE A 623 31.19 -16.46 23.57
C PHE A 623 31.24 -16.64 25.08
N GLN A 624 32.16 -15.96 25.75
CA GLN A 624 32.34 -16.07 27.19
C GLN A 624 31.18 -15.38 27.94
N GLU A 625 30.84 -15.90 29.11
CA GLU A 625 29.90 -15.24 30.02
C GLU A 625 30.64 -14.27 30.94
N GLY A 626 30.13 -13.05 31.05
CA GLY A 626 30.69 -11.99 31.90
C GLY A 626 30.84 -10.68 31.15
N VAL A 627 31.27 -9.64 31.86
CA VAL A 627 31.49 -8.32 31.27
C VAL A 627 32.86 -7.82 31.67
N GLN A 628 33.71 -7.59 30.67
CA GLN A 628 34.90 -6.78 30.83
C GLN A 628 34.51 -5.32 30.57
N ASN A 629 34.97 -4.39 31.41
CA ASN A 629 34.65 -2.98 31.22
C ASN A 629 35.68 -2.35 30.27
N SER A 630 35.20 -1.49 29.36
CA SER A 630 36.10 -0.67 28.57
C SER A 630 36.91 0.26 29.49
N PRO A 631 38.25 0.33 29.34
CA PRO A 631 39.08 1.26 30.10
C PRO A 631 38.98 2.70 29.58
N GLN A 632 38.36 2.92 28.42
CA GLN A 632 38.36 4.18 27.70
C GLN A 632 36.98 4.78 27.50
N PHE A 633 35.98 3.95 27.16
CA PHE A 633 34.69 4.43 26.68
C PHE A 633 33.60 4.38 27.74
N SER A 634 32.81 5.44 27.80
CA SER A 634 31.60 5.50 28.62
C SER A 634 30.46 4.74 27.96
N LEU A 635 29.40 4.48 28.73
CA LEU A 635 28.17 3.86 28.23
C LEU A 635 27.50 4.66 27.10
N ALA A 636 27.74 5.98 27.03
CA ALA A 636 27.23 6.85 25.98
C ALA A 636 27.73 6.41 24.59
N ASN A 637 28.95 5.88 24.49
CA ASN A 637 29.54 5.44 23.21
C ASN A 637 28.75 4.26 22.62
N MET A 638 28.40 3.29 23.44
CA MET A 638 27.55 2.15 23.06
C MET A 638 26.12 2.63 22.73
N GLN A 639 25.51 3.39 23.63
CA GLN A 639 24.10 3.77 23.51
C GLN A 639 23.85 4.70 22.30
N PHE A 640 24.82 5.57 21.98
CA PHE A 640 24.76 6.41 20.79
C PHE A 640 24.95 5.59 19.51
N GLY A 641 25.79 4.56 19.53
CA GLY A 641 25.87 3.59 18.44
C GLY A 641 24.52 2.91 18.16
N GLN A 642 23.73 2.63 19.20
CA GLN A 642 22.38 2.11 19.02
C GLN A 642 21.42 3.14 18.39
N ILE A 643 21.53 4.43 18.72
CA ILE A 643 20.77 5.51 18.04
C ILE A 643 21.12 5.53 16.55
N VAL A 644 22.41 5.49 16.21
CA VAL A 644 22.89 5.46 14.82
C VAL A 644 22.34 4.23 14.08
N ALA A 645 22.36 3.06 14.73
CA ALA A 645 21.82 1.83 14.16
C ALA A 645 20.32 1.95 13.86
N HIS A 646 19.56 2.51 14.80
CA HIS A 646 18.10 2.63 14.68
C HIS A 646 17.68 3.64 13.62
N ASP A 647 18.46 4.72 13.44
CA ASP A 647 18.21 5.74 12.42
C ASP A 647 18.47 5.21 11.01
N MET A 648 19.43 4.30 10.86
CA MET A 648 19.79 3.72 9.57
C MET A 648 18.93 2.51 9.18
N ALA A 649 18.52 1.68 10.15
CA ALA A 649 17.95 0.38 9.85
C ALA A 649 16.87 -0.09 10.84
N LEU A 650 15.81 -0.65 10.26
CA LEU A 650 14.80 -1.44 10.92
C LEU A 650 14.32 -2.49 9.93
N THR A 651 14.65 -3.76 10.15
CA THR A 651 14.13 -4.80 9.24
C THR A 651 12.62 -4.94 9.41
N ARG A 652 11.88 -4.92 8.30
CA ARG A 652 10.42 -5.03 8.30
C ARG A 652 9.98 -6.36 8.93
N GLY A 653 9.40 -6.26 10.12
CA GLY A 653 8.91 -7.41 10.89
C GLY A 653 7.46 -7.76 10.57
N VAL A 654 7.02 -8.93 11.04
CA VAL A 654 5.60 -9.33 11.04
C VAL A 654 5.25 -9.94 12.39
N ARG A 655 4.04 -9.67 12.86
CA ARG A 655 3.41 -10.49 13.90
C ARG A 655 2.74 -11.69 13.22
N ASP A 656 3.35 -12.87 13.30
CA ASP A 656 2.62 -14.11 13.03
C ASP A 656 1.63 -14.36 14.19
N GLN A 657 0.48 -14.96 13.87
CA GLN A 657 -0.56 -15.24 14.88
C GLN A 657 -0.12 -16.33 15.89
N LEU A 658 0.92 -17.11 15.55
CA LEU A 658 1.44 -18.21 16.36
C LEU A 658 2.96 -18.07 16.56
N PRO A 659 3.46 -18.17 17.81
CA PRO A 659 4.89 -18.13 18.08
C PRO A 659 5.58 -19.42 17.60
N CYS A 660 6.84 -19.31 17.18
CA CYS A 660 7.68 -20.47 16.84
C CYS A 660 7.84 -21.45 18.00
N CYS A 661 8.09 -20.89 19.18
CA CYS A 661 8.29 -21.59 20.42
C CYS A 661 7.27 -21.05 21.42
N ALA A 662 6.48 -21.91 22.03
CA ALA A 662 5.61 -21.56 23.15
C ALA A 662 6.03 -22.37 24.36
N ASN A 663 6.19 -21.70 25.51
CA ASN A 663 6.69 -22.30 26.75
C ASN A 663 7.98 -23.12 26.54
N GLY A 664 8.87 -22.60 25.69
CA GLY A 664 10.17 -23.23 25.38
C GLY A 664 10.13 -24.44 24.46
N ARG A 665 8.97 -24.84 23.92
CA ARG A 665 8.85 -25.98 23.00
C ARG A 665 8.43 -25.55 21.61
N LEU A 666 8.98 -26.25 20.62
CA LEU A 666 8.68 -25.99 19.21
C LEU A 666 7.21 -26.31 18.93
N GLN A 667 6.51 -25.37 18.30
CA GLN A 667 5.09 -25.55 18.03
C GLN A 667 4.86 -26.48 16.82
N PRO A 668 3.91 -27.44 16.90
CA PRO A 668 3.59 -28.35 15.79
C PRO A 668 3.00 -27.61 14.58
N ALA A 669 2.08 -26.68 14.81
CA ALA A 669 1.40 -25.88 13.79
C ALA A 669 2.08 -24.52 13.58
N ARG A 670 3.38 -24.54 13.24
CA ARG A 670 4.17 -23.32 13.03
C ARG A 670 4.04 -22.77 11.60
N GLY A 671 4.07 -21.45 11.48
CA GLY A 671 4.05 -20.78 10.17
C GLY A 671 5.31 -21.08 9.32
N PRO A 672 5.24 -20.88 7.99
CA PRO A 672 6.34 -21.20 7.07
C PRO A 672 7.61 -20.37 7.29
N ARG A 673 7.48 -19.25 8.01
CA ARG A 673 8.59 -18.35 8.38
C ARG A 673 9.18 -18.63 9.75
N CYS A 674 8.77 -19.73 10.39
CA CYS A 674 9.37 -20.09 11.65
C CYS A 674 10.83 -20.56 11.47
N PHE A 675 11.76 -19.91 12.16
CA PHE A 675 13.18 -20.26 12.14
C PHE A 675 13.76 -20.25 13.56
N ALA A 676 13.11 -21.04 14.42
CA ALA A 676 13.47 -21.19 15.82
C ALA A 676 14.94 -21.59 16.01
N ILE A 677 15.52 -21.18 17.14
CA ILE A 677 16.88 -21.53 17.52
C ILE A 677 16.80 -22.77 18.41
N PRO A 678 17.36 -23.92 18.00
CA PRO A 678 17.37 -25.13 18.83
C PRO A 678 18.26 -24.93 20.07
N VAL A 679 17.74 -25.30 21.24
CA VAL A 679 18.51 -25.33 22.50
C VAL A 679 19.12 -26.74 22.65
N PRO A 680 20.45 -26.85 22.83
CA PRO A 680 21.10 -28.13 23.11
C PRO A 680 20.56 -28.82 24.37
N ALA A 681 20.55 -30.16 24.37
CA ALA A 681 20.02 -30.95 25.49
C ALA A 681 20.83 -30.80 26.79
N ASP A 682 22.08 -30.37 26.67
CA ASP A 682 23.04 -30.08 27.73
C ASP A 682 23.19 -28.57 28.00
N ASP A 683 22.32 -27.71 27.44
CA ASP A 683 22.38 -26.27 27.66
C ASP A 683 22.28 -25.93 29.17
N PRO A 684 23.25 -25.22 29.75
CA PRO A 684 23.35 -25.07 31.20
C PRO A 684 22.24 -24.19 31.82
N VAL A 685 21.51 -23.41 31.02
CA VAL A 685 20.54 -22.41 31.50
C VAL A 685 19.12 -22.75 31.09
N PHE A 686 18.91 -23.13 29.84
CA PHE A 686 17.59 -23.36 29.25
C PHE A 686 17.14 -24.82 29.36
N SER A 687 18.02 -25.80 29.11
CA SER A 687 17.63 -27.22 29.11
C SER A 687 17.19 -27.71 30.50
N VAL A 688 17.88 -27.26 31.56
CA VAL A 688 17.56 -27.57 32.97
C VAL A 688 16.18 -27.08 33.39
N ARG A 689 15.54 -26.23 32.58
CA ARG A 689 14.21 -25.67 32.79
C ARG A 689 13.19 -26.17 31.76
N GLY A 690 13.54 -27.21 31.01
CA GLY A 690 12.68 -27.83 29.99
C GLY A 690 12.49 -26.99 28.73
N ILE A 691 13.40 -26.05 28.44
CA ILE A 691 13.37 -25.21 27.24
C ILE A 691 14.20 -25.89 26.14
N GLU A 692 13.55 -26.18 25.02
CA GLU A 692 14.09 -26.90 23.86
C GLU A 692 14.30 -25.98 22.65
N CYS A 693 13.67 -24.80 22.61
CA CYS A 693 13.89 -23.81 21.55
C CYS A 693 13.65 -22.35 21.98
N LEU A 694 14.39 -21.43 21.34
CA LEU A 694 14.15 -19.99 21.42
C LEU A 694 13.39 -19.52 20.18
N GLY A 695 12.37 -18.69 20.37
CA GLY A 695 11.49 -18.24 19.30
C GLY A 695 12.14 -17.19 18.39
N MET A 696 12.22 -17.48 17.09
CA MET A 696 12.59 -16.49 16.08
C MET A 696 11.77 -16.71 14.80
N ILE A 697 11.18 -15.62 14.28
CA ILE A 697 10.48 -15.61 13.00
C ILE A 697 11.35 -14.89 11.98
N ARG A 698 11.40 -15.42 10.76
CA ARG A 698 12.12 -14.83 9.62
C ARG A 698 11.55 -13.46 9.24
N THR A 699 12.43 -12.58 8.80
CA THR A 699 12.07 -11.23 8.35
C THR A 699 11.27 -11.26 7.05
N LEU A 700 10.50 -10.22 6.75
CA LEU A 700 9.89 -10.08 5.43
C LEU A 700 10.95 -9.84 4.36
N THR A 701 10.72 -10.47 3.22
CA THR A 701 11.58 -10.36 2.05
C THR A 701 10.76 -10.00 0.81
N THR A 702 11.44 -9.57 -0.24
CA THR A 702 10.86 -9.40 -1.58
C THR A 702 10.16 -10.65 -2.10
N CYS A 703 10.63 -11.84 -1.71
CA CYS A 703 9.98 -13.12 -2.03
C CYS A 703 8.65 -13.33 -1.32
N ASP A 704 8.42 -12.68 -0.18
CA ASP A 704 7.14 -12.74 0.52
C ASP A 704 6.14 -11.73 -0.09
N GLU A 705 6.62 -10.61 -0.64
CA GLU A 705 5.80 -9.56 -1.27
C GLU A 705 5.38 -9.91 -2.71
N ASP A 706 6.28 -10.51 -3.50
CA ASP A 706 5.99 -11.06 -4.84
C ASP A 706 6.64 -12.44 -5.00
N PRO A 707 5.95 -13.52 -4.57
CA PRO A 707 6.45 -14.88 -4.71
C PRO A 707 6.69 -15.31 -6.17
N SER A 708 5.93 -14.74 -7.11
CA SER A 708 5.90 -15.12 -8.52
C SER A 708 7.07 -14.56 -9.33
N GLY A 709 7.52 -13.33 -9.00
CA GLY A 709 8.67 -12.68 -9.61
C GLY A 709 10.00 -12.87 -8.86
N CYS A 710 10.00 -13.52 -7.69
CA CYS A 710 11.20 -13.55 -6.85
C CYS A 710 12.25 -14.58 -7.28
N ASN A 711 13.42 -14.07 -7.69
CA ASN A 711 14.62 -14.84 -7.98
C ASN A 711 15.49 -15.09 -6.73
N ARG A 712 15.55 -14.13 -5.81
CA ARG A 712 16.33 -14.19 -4.56
C ARG A 712 15.70 -13.28 -3.50
N ALA A 713 15.60 -13.79 -2.27
CA ALA A 713 15.00 -13.06 -1.18
C ALA A 713 15.88 -11.89 -0.74
N GLU A 714 15.31 -10.68 -0.72
CA GLU A 714 15.96 -9.48 -0.21
C GLU A 714 15.16 -8.89 0.94
N GLN A 715 15.83 -8.59 2.06
CA GLN A 715 15.17 -7.99 3.22
C GLN A 715 14.87 -6.50 2.98
N ILE A 716 13.82 -6.02 3.64
CA ILE A 716 13.30 -4.66 3.48
C ILE A 716 13.65 -3.83 4.71
N ASN A 717 14.21 -2.64 4.48
CA ASN A 717 14.46 -1.62 5.49
C ASN A 717 13.22 -0.74 5.64
N ALA A 718 12.60 -0.74 6.82
CA ALA A 718 11.36 0.00 7.10
C ALA A 718 11.58 1.48 7.43
N VAL A 719 12.83 1.92 7.61
CA VAL A 719 13.22 3.30 7.91
C VAL A 719 14.10 3.88 6.80
N THR A 720 14.31 5.19 6.79
CA THR A 720 15.21 5.84 5.83
C THR A 720 16.65 5.31 6.00
N SER A 721 17.45 5.35 4.93
CA SER A 721 18.87 4.95 4.99
C SER A 721 19.81 6.07 5.40
N PHE A 722 19.28 7.27 5.63
CA PHE A 722 20.05 8.47 5.91
C PHE A 722 20.26 8.66 7.42
N LEU A 723 21.30 9.41 7.78
CA LEU A 723 21.48 9.87 9.16
C LEU A 723 20.70 11.17 9.36
N ASP A 724 19.38 11.07 9.46
CA ASP A 724 18.44 12.19 9.43
C ASP A 724 17.53 12.29 10.66
N LEU A 725 17.87 11.60 11.75
CA LEU A 725 17.10 11.57 12.99
C LEU A 725 15.64 11.15 12.75
N SER A 726 15.39 10.22 11.83
CA SER A 726 14.10 9.55 11.66
C SER A 726 13.60 8.95 12.99
N VAL A 727 14.50 8.56 13.90
CA VAL A 727 14.15 8.12 15.27
C VAL A 727 13.45 9.20 16.12
N VAL A 728 13.59 10.48 15.75
CA VAL A 728 12.91 11.63 16.37
C VAL A 728 11.71 12.08 15.54
N TYR A 729 11.86 12.10 14.22
CA TYR A 729 10.91 12.77 13.31
C TYR A 729 9.92 11.83 12.60
N GLY A 730 10.12 10.52 12.68
CA GLY A 730 9.34 9.51 11.95
C GLY A 730 9.80 9.34 10.50
N ASN A 731 9.25 8.31 9.84
CA ASN A 731 9.60 7.88 8.48
C ASN A 731 8.48 8.17 7.47
N SER A 732 7.45 8.91 7.88
CA SER A 732 6.34 9.34 7.01
C SER A 732 5.77 10.67 7.47
N VAL A 733 5.03 11.35 6.59
CA VAL A 733 4.33 12.60 6.93
C VAL A 733 3.30 12.35 8.04
N GLN A 734 2.66 11.19 8.05
CA GLN A 734 1.64 10.79 9.02
C GLN A 734 2.26 10.60 10.42
N GLU A 735 3.39 9.87 10.51
CA GLU A 735 4.12 9.71 11.77
C GLU A 735 4.61 11.07 12.28
N ALA A 736 5.24 11.87 11.41
CA ALA A 736 5.71 13.20 11.77
C ALA A 736 4.57 14.10 12.30
N ALA A 737 3.39 14.08 11.67
CA ALA A 737 2.24 14.86 12.10
C ALA A 737 1.75 14.46 13.50
N GLN A 738 1.84 13.18 13.87
CA GLN A 738 1.49 12.71 15.22
C GLN A 738 2.46 13.22 16.28
N LEU A 739 3.73 13.38 15.92
CA LEU A 739 4.83 13.82 16.79
C LEU A 739 4.93 15.35 16.94
N ARG A 740 4.29 16.12 16.05
CA ARG A 740 4.39 17.59 15.98
C ARG A 740 3.26 18.30 16.70
N GLU A 741 3.59 19.34 17.46
CA GLU A 741 2.58 20.19 18.08
C GLU A 741 1.86 21.01 17.00
N PRO A 742 0.53 20.86 16.80
CA PRO A 742 -0.17 21.42 15.66
C PRO A 742 -0.04 22.95 15.56
N ASN A 743 0.16 23.46 14.34
CA ASN A 743 0.31 24.90 14.05
C ASN A 743 1.50 25.59 14.76
N THR A 744 2.49 24.83 15.22
CA THR A 744 3.73 25.36 15.81
C THR A 744 4.98 24.80 15.13
N GLY A 745 6.14 25.36 15.48
CA GLY A 745 7.44 24.84 15.08
C GLY A 745 7.99 23.72 15.98
N PHE A 746 7.18 23.15 16.87
CA PHE A 746 7.63 22.27 17.95
C PHE A 746 7.24 20.80 17.75
N LEU A 747 8.00 19.91 18.36
CA LEU A 747 7.57 18.54 18.67
C LEU A 747 6.68 18.56 19.92
N LYS A 748 5.67 17.69 19.94
CA LYS A 748 4.78 17.51 21.10
C LYS A 748 5.60 17.07 22.30
N VAL A 749 5.33 17.68 23.44
CA VAL A 749 5.84 17.27 24.74
C VAL A 749 4.76 17.44 25.79
N GLU A 750 4.72 16.52 26.73
CA GLU A 750 3.85 16.59 27.90
C GLU A 750 4.68 17.03 29.10
N GLN A 751 4.15 17.99 29.88
CA GLN A 751 4.77 18.40 31.13
C GLN A 751 4.31 17.50 32.26
N ARG A 752 5.23 16.74 32.86
CA ARG A 752 4.97 15.90 34.04
C ARG A 752 6.10 16.11 35.04
N ASP A 753 5.76 16.36 36.30
CA ASP A 753 6.71 16.62 37.39
C ASP A 753 7.80 17.66 37.04
N PHE A 754 7.38 18.78 36.44
CA PHE A 754 8.24 19.88 36.00
C PHE A 754 9.30 19.47 34.95
N GLN A 755 9.05 18.39 34.21
CA GLN A 755 9.89 17.89 33.12
C GLN A 755 9.11 17.82 31.82
N ALA A 756 9.80 18.05 30.70
CA ALA A 756 9.23 17.88 29.36
C ALA A 756 9.53 16.48 28.84
N TRP A 757 8.49 15.68 28.67
CA TRP A 757 8.58 14.31 28.18
C TRP A 757 7.93 14.16 26.81
N PRO A 758 8.34 13.17 26.00
CA PRO A 758 7.54 12.78 24.85
C PRO A 758 6.11 12.40 25.27
N PRO A 759 5.12 12.54 24.38
CA PRO A 759 3.76 12.12 24.63
C PRO A 759 3.67 10.63 24.96
N ARG A 760 2.61 10.23 25.66
CA ARG A 760 2.35 8.79 25.87
C ARG A 760 2.01 8.11 24.54
N HIS A 761 2.51 6.89 24.35
CA HIS A 761 2.19 6.08 23.18
C HIS A 761 0.71 5.67 23.21
N PRO A 762 -0.08 5.96 22.16
CA PRO A 762 -1.53 5.66 22.15
C PRO A 762 -1.80 4.16 22.25
N ASN A 763 -0.86 3.32 21.77
CA ASN A 763 -0.92 1.87 21.86
C ASN A 763 0.14 1.32 22.84
N ALA A 764 0.25 1.90 24.04
CA ALA A 764 1.30 1.58 25.01
C ALA A 764 1.37 0.07 25.35
N SER A 765 0.22 -0.61 25.47
CA SER A 765 0.14 -2.04 25.83
C SER A 765 0.73 -2.99 24.80
N THR A 766 0.86 -2.58 23.53
CA THR A 766 1.42 -3.40 22.45
C THR A 766 2.83 -3.01 22.06
N THR A 767 3.35 -1.93 22.65
CA THR A 767 4.65 -1.30 22.34
C THR A 767 5.64 -1.47 23.49
N CYS A 768 5.17 -1.30 24.72
CA CYS A 768 5.95 -1.37 25.95
C CYS A 768 5.44 -2.49 26.86
N THR A 769 6.28 -2.92 27.80
CA THR A 769 5.89 -3.85 28.85
C THR A 769 5.40 -3.05 30.07
N LEU A 770 4.09 -2.97 30.27
CA LEU A 770 3.49 -2.17 31.35
C LEU A 770 3.25 -3.02 32.61
N ARG A 771 3.68 -2.54 33.78
CA ARG A 771 3.33 -3.07 35.12
C ARG A 771 2.03 -2.49 35.64
N THR A 772 1.80 -1.21 35.35
CA THR A 772 0.57 -0.49 35.67
C THR A 772 0.11 0.30 34.45
N PRO A 773 -1.19 0.66 34.34
CA PRO A 773 -1.65 1.54 33.26
C PRO A 773 -0.95 2.91 33.22
N ASN A 774 -0.33 3.32 34.34
CA ASN A 774 0.35 4.59 34.48
C ASN A 774 1.82 4.54 34.08
N ASP A 775 2.39 3.37 33.79
CA ASP A 775 3.78 3.24 33.33
C ASP A 775 4.04 4.09 32.08
N ALA A 776 5.26 4.62 31.99
CA ALA A 776 5.70 5.43 30.86
C ALA A 776 5.90 4.54 29.63
N CYS A 777 5.45 5.04 28.48
CA CYS A 777 5.75 4.48 27.17
C CYS A 777 5.72 5.66 26.20
N TYR A 778 6.87 6.01 25.65
CA TYR A 778 7.04 7.24 24.87
C TYR A 778 6.66 7.03 23.41
N LEU A 779 5.90 7.99 22.88
CA LEU A 779 5.68 8.17 21.45
C LEU A 779 6.82 8.99 20.85
N THR A 780 7.64 8.35 20.03
CA THR A 780 8.74 8.98 19.27
C THR A 780 8.70 8.49 17.81
N GLY A 781 9.63 8.97 16.97
CA GLY A 781 9.76 8.54 15.58
C GLY A 781 10.13 7.06 15.40
N ASP A 782 10.62 6.41 16.45
CA ASP A 782 10.96 5.00 16.46
C ASP A 782 10.55 4.34 17.78
N GLY A 783 9.63 3.37 17.73
CA GLY A 783 9.09 2.72 18.93
C GLY A 783 10.13 1.97 19.78
N ARG A 784 11.31 1.63 19.23
CA ARG A 784 12.40 0.99 19.97
C ARG A 784 13.05 1.95 20.97
N ALA A 785 12.71 3.24 20.95
CA ALA A 785 13.00 4.21 22.01
C ALA A 785 12.91 3.66 23.43
N ASN A 786 11.89 2.86 23.64
CA ASN A 786 11.48 2.37 24.95
C ASN A 786 12.27 1.12 25.37
N GLN A 787 13.16 0.58 24.54
CA GLN A 787 13.88 -0.68 24.81
C GLN A 787 14.75 -0.62 26.05
N SER A 788 15.42 0.51 26.32
CA SER A 788 16.20 0.70 27.54
C SER A 788 16.08 2.14 28.05
N PRO A 789 16.27 2.39 29.36
CA PRO A 789 16.23 3.74 29.92
C PRO A 789 17.24 4.70 29.28
N HIS A 790 18.46 4.23 29.00
CA HIS A 790 19.51 5.07 28.41
C HIS A 790 19.26 5.40 26.93
N LEU A 791 18.64 4.48 26.17
CA LEU A 791 18.21 4.77 24.80
C LEU A 791 17.13 5.85 24.80
N ALA A 792 16.15 5.74 25.71
CA ALA A 792 15.11 6.74 25.88
C ALA A 792 15.70 8.11 26.24
N ILE A 793 16.71 8.18 27.14
CA ILE A 793 17.40 9.44 27.47
C ILE A 793 17.96 10.12 26.22
N LEU A 794 18.67 9.40 25.35
CA LEU A 794 19.23 9.98 24.11
C LEU A 794 18.13 10.47 23.16
N GLN A 795 17.07 9.69 22.96
CA GLN A 795 15.95 10.13 22.12
C GLN A 795 15.23 11.36 22.67
N ILE A 796 14.94 11.38 23.99
CA ILE A 796 14.36 12.53 24.68
C ILE A 796 15.25 13.75 24.51
N THR A 797 16.57 13.58 24.60
CA THR A 797 17.55 14.66 24.43
C THR A 797 17.42 15.30 23.05
N PHE A 798 17.31 14.52 21.97
CA PHE A 798 17.15 15.09 20.62
C PHE A 798 15.77 15.70 20.36
N VAL A 799 14.71 15.20 21.00
CA VAL A 799 13.38 15.85 21.01
C VAL A 799 13.46 17.22 21.70
N ARG A 800 14.12 17.27 22.86
CA ARG A 800 14.34 18.52 23.62
C ARG A 800 15.22 19.50 22.84
N GLU A 801 16.26 19.02 22.17
CA GLU A 801 17.15 19.85 21.36
C GLU A 801 16.42 20.49 20.18
N HIS A 802 15.54 19.74 19.49
CA HIS A 802 14.67 20.31 18.46
C HIS A 802 13.85 21.48 19.02
N ASN A 803 13.15 21.27 20.14
CA ASN A 803 12.33 22.30 20.76
C ASN A 803 13.15 23.48 21.28
N ARG A 804 14.38 23.26 21.76
CA ARG A 804 15.31 24.32 22.17
C ARG A 804 15.71 25.19 20.98
N ILE A 805 16.06 24.58 19.84
CA ILE A 805 16.39 25.29 18.60
C ILE A 805 15.17 26.05 18.07
N ALA A 806 14.01 25.39 17.98
CA ALA A 806 12.78 25.99 17.48
C ALA A 806 12.35 27.21 18.30
N ARG A 807 12.44 27.16 19.64
CA ARG A 807 12.13 28.30 20.51
C ARG A 807 13.07 29.47 20.24
N HIS A 808 14.36 29.20 20.04
CA HIS A 808 15.34 30.23 19.73
C HIS A 808 15.05 30.90 18.38
N LEU A 809 14.78 30.11 17.34
CA LEU A 809 14.42 30.61 16.01
C LEU A 809 13.14 31.44 16.03
N GLN A 810 12.11 30.97 16.73
CA GLN A 810 10.84 31.69 16.88
C GLN A 810 11.03 33.03 17.59
N ALA A 811 11.83 33.05 18.67
CA ALA A 811 12.06 34.27 19.45
C ALA A 811 12.85 35.34 18.68
N ARG A 812 13.71 34.94 17.73
CA ARG A 812 14.54 35.86 16.95
C ARG A 812 13.92 36.26 15.62
N ASN A 813 13.08 35.41 15.03
CA ASN A 813 12.43 35.66 13.74
C ASN A 813 10.91 35.46 13.84
N PRO A 814 10.17 36.45 14.35
CA PRO A 814 8.72 36.35 14.49
C PRO A 814 7.97 36.22 13.15
N ASN A 815 8.64 36.51 12.03
CA ASN A 815 8.05 36.45 10.69
C ASN A 815 8.12 35.05 10.05
N LEU A 816 8.87 34.10 10.63
CA LEU A 816 8.92 32.73 10.09
C LEU A 816 7.61 32.01 10.40
N SER A 817 7.09 31.26 9.43
CA SER A 817 5.96 30.38 9.65
C SER A 817 6.32 29.22 10.60
N ALA A 818 5.31 28.63 11.22
CA ALA A 818 5.46 27.44 12.05
C ALA A 818 6.19 26.29 11.33
N GLU A 819 5.87 26.07 10.05
CA GLU A 819 6.53 25.05 9.22
C GLU A 819 8.00 25.38 8.97
N GLU A 820 8.34 26.64 8.68
CA GLU A 820 9.73 27.04 8.49
C GLU A 820 10.55 26.89 9.78
N ILE A 821 9.99 27.25 10.94
CA ILE A 821 10.65 27.05 12.23
C ILE A 821 10.92 25.56 12.46
N PHE A 822 9.92 24.70 12.23
CA PHE A 822 10.06 23.26 12.39
C PHE A 822 11.16 22.69 11.48
N GLN A 823 11.12 23.01 10.18
CA GLN A 823 12.07 22.44 9.21
C GLN A 823 13.50 22.95 9.42
N ARG A 824 13.67 24.23 9.78
CA ARG A 824 14.99 24.77 10.14
C ARG A 824 15.53 24.13 11.43
N ALA A 825 14.70 24.00 12.46
CA ALA A 825 15.09 23.32 13.70
C ALA A 825 15.44 21.85 13.45
N ARG A 826 14.67 21.14 12.62
CA ARG A 826 14.97 19.77 12.15
C ARG A 826 16.31 19.71 11.45
N SER A 827 16.57 20.59 10.48
CA SER A 827 17.82 20.65 9.72
C SER A 827 19.05 20.89 10.62
N ILE A 828 18.97 21.84 11.55
CA ILE A 828 20.06 22.15 12.49
C ILE A 828 20.31 20.97 13.43
N ASN A 829 19.26 20.35 13.97
CA ASN A 829 19.39 19.20 14.87
C ASN A 829 20.04 18.00 14.15
N ILE A 830 19.63 17.74 12.90
CA ILE A 830 20.26 16.72 12.03
C ILE A 830 21.73 17.05 11.78
N ALA A 831 22.07 18.31 11.49
CA ALA A 831 23.44 18.72 11.24
C ALA A 831 24.33 18.53 12.48
N GLN A 832 23.84 18.87 13.68
CA GLN A 832 24.54 18.58 14.93
C GLN A 832 24.76 17.06 15.11
N TYR A 833 23.73 16.26 14.87
CA TYR A 833 23.80 14.81 14.95
C TYR A 833 24.81 14.21 13.95
N GLN A 834 24.74 14.58 12.67
CA GLN A 834 25.68 14.13 11.64
C GLN A 834 27.12 14.53 11.99
N HIS A 835 27.33 15.74 12.53
CA HIS A 835 28.65 16.17 12.98
C HIS A 835 29.20 15.28 14.10
N ILE A 836 28.39 15.00 15.14
CA ILE A 836 28.76 14.12 16.25
C ILE A 836 29.05 12.70 15.76
N VAL A 837 28.23 12.15 14.86
CA VAL A 837 28.46 10.82 14.28
C VAL A 837 29.82 10.73 13.60
N TYR A 838 30.15 11.66 12.71
CA TYR A 838 31.37 11.56 11.89
C TYR A 838 32.65 12.03 12.59
N TYR A 839 32.57 13.04 13.45
CA TYR A 839 33.75 13.71 14.01
C TYR A 839 33.98 13.43 15.50
N GLU A 840 32.98 12.92 16.24
CA GLU A 840 33.13 12.59 17.67
C GLU A 840 33.03 11.09 17.95
N TRP A 841 32.09 10.39 17.30
CA TRP A 841 31.78 8.98 17.59
C TRP A 841 32.50 7.98 16.67
N LEU A 842 32.33 8.08 15.36
CA LEU A 842 32.87 7.12 14.38
C LEU A 842 34.42 6.99 14.41
N PRO A 843 35.20 8.06 14.68
CA PRO A 843 36.66 7.94 14.82
C PRO A 843 37.12 6.97 15.90
N ASN A 844 36.30 6.72 16.95
CA ASN A 844 36.60 5.73 17.99
C ASN A 844 36.67 4.29 17.41
N PHE A 845 36.03 4.04 16.28
CA PHE A 845 35.92 2.71 15.67
C PHE A 845 36.81 2.53 14.45
N LEU A 846 36.91 3.53 13.59
CA LEU A 846 37.67 3.41 12.34
C LEU A 846 39.08 4.04 12.42
N GLY A 847 39.30 4.92 13.39
CA GLY A 847 40.51 5.74 13.51
C GLY A 847 40.47 6.98 12.64
N GLU A 848 40.77 8.15 13.22
CA GLU A 848 40.69 9.45 12.54
C GLU A 848 41.58 9.50 11.28
N SER A 849 42.82 9.02 11.36
CA SER A 849 43.76 9.03 10.22
C SER A 849 43.25 8.19 9.05
N PHE A 850 42.65 7.03 9.34
CA PHE A 850 42.05 6.19 8.32
C PHE A 850 40.85 6.88 7.67
N MET A 851 39.99 7.52 8.48
CA MET A 851 38.82 8.24 7.98
C MET A 851 39.19 9.44 7.12
N LEU A 852 40.27 10.15 7.44
CA LEU A 852 40.82 11.21 6.59
C LEU A 852 41.36 10.65 5.26
N GLN A 853 42.12 9.56 5.32
CA GLN A 853 42.70 8.92 4.13
C GLN A 853 41.63 8.38 3.16
N HIS A 854 40.48 7.95 3.69
CA HIS A 854 39.39 7.33 2.92
C HIS A 854 38.20 8.28 2.71
N GLU A 855 38.39 9.59 2.92
CA GLU A 855 37.41 10.63 2.60
C GLU A 855 36.05 10.45 3.32
N LEU A 856 36.08 9.93 4.56
CA LEU A 856 34.92 9.88 5.45
C LEU A 856 34.76 11.22 6.21
N ILE A 857 35.88 11.86 6.51
CA ILE A 857 35.99 13.20 7.14
C ILE A 857 37.06 14.02 6.45
N TYR A 858 37.04 15.35 6.67
CA TYR A 858 37.93 16.28 5.98
C TYR A 858 38.48 17.36 6.93
N GLN A 859 39.74 17.77 6.70
CA GLN A 859 40.33 18.95 7.36
C GLN A 859 40.01 20.24 6.58
N SER A 860 38.72 20.55 6.40
CA SER A 860 38.27 21.75 5.70
C SER A 860 37.78 22.82 6.69
N ARG A 861 38.13 24.10 6.42
CA ARG A 861 37.53 25.25 7.13
C ARG A 861 36.19 25.68 6.52
N GLY A 862 35.90 25.28 5.29
CA GLY A 862 34.68 25.62 4.56
C GLY A 862 33.77 24.40 4.35
N HIS A 863 32.88 24.51 3.36
CA HIS A 863 32.03 23.41 2.89
C HIS A 863 32.86 22.33 2.20
N THR A 864 32.37 21.10 2.26
CA THR A 864 32.89 19.95 1.52
C THR A 864 31.72 19.25 0.86
N ASN A 865 31.51 19.52 -0.43
CA ASN A 865 30.47 18.87 -1.22
C ASN A 865 31.05 17.70 -2.00
N ASP A 866 30.93 16.51 -1.44
CA ASP A 866 31.36 15.25 -2.03
C ASP A 866 30.17 14.35 -2.41
N TYR A 867 28.97 14.92 -2.52
CA TYR A 867 27.77 14.23 -2.96
C TYR A 867 27.94 13.70 -4.39
N LYS A 868 27.58 12.43 -4.57
CA LYS A 868 27.56 11.75 -5.87
C LYS A 868 26.20 11.11 -6.06
N SER A 869 25.45 11.59 -7.04
CA SER A 869 24.13 11.04 -7.39
C SER A 869 24.17 9.60 -7.91
N THR A 870 25.36 9.07 -8.22
CA THR A 870 25.59 7.67 -8.58
C THR A 870 25.87 6.75 -7.39
N THR A 871 26.10 7.30 -6.19
CA THR A 871 26.30 6.50 -4.98
C THR A 871 24.95 6.03 -4.48
N ASP A 872 24.80 4.71 -4.32
CA ASP A 872 23.63 4.11 -3.69
C ASP A 872 23.67 4.33 -2.17
N PRO A 873 22.74 5.14 -1.61
CA PRO A 873 22.72 5.47 -0.18
C PRO A 873 22.11 4.35 0.68
N SER A 874 21.54 3.30 0.09
CA SER A 874 20.85 2.25 0.84
C SER A 874 21.78 1.57 1.85
N VAL A 875 21.25 1.27 3.03
CA VAL A 875 22.00 0.55 4.07
C VAL A 875 22.33 -0.86 3.63
N ILE A 876 23.58 -1.26 3.84
CA ILE A 876 24.14 -2.55 3.51
C ILE A 876 23.66 -3.59 4.53
N ASN A 877 23.14 -4.70 4.02
CA ASN A 877 22.59 -5.78 4.83
C ASN A 877 23.64 -6.37 5.80
N SER A 878 24.86 -6.63 5.33
CA SER A 878 25.97 -7.13 6.17
C SER A 878 26.49 -6.11 7.19
N HIS A 879 26.29 -4.81 6.96
CA HIS A 879 26.57 -3.80 7.96
C HIS A 879 25.60 -3.92 9.13
N THR A 880 24.30 -3.76 8.90
CA THR A 880 23.29 -3.75 9.99
C THR A 880 23.10 -5.13 10.65
N THR A 881 23.23 -6.21 9.88
CA THR A 881 22.92 -7.57 10.37
C THR A 881 24.12 -8.29 10.97
N ALA A 882 25.35 -7.83 10.71
CA ALA A 882 26.56 -8.42 11.28
C ALA A 882 27.50 -7.38 11.90
N ALA A 883 28.13 -6.50 11.10
CA ALA A 883 29.19 -5.62 11.59
C ALA A 883 28.74 -4.67 12.72
N PHE A 884 27.55 -4.07 12.59
CA PHE A 884 27.01 -3.15 13.58
C PHE A 884 26.38 -3.85 14.80
N ARG A 885 26.32 -5.18 14.80
CA ARG A 885 25.89 -5.96 15.98
C ARG A 885 27.03 -6.30 16.94
N PHE A 886 28.26 -6.02 16.52
CA PHE A 886 29.43 -6.06 17.39
C PHE A 886 29.24 -5.26 18.68
N PHE A 887 28.52 -4.13 18.60
CA PHE A 887 28.14 -3.29 19.72
C PHE A 887 27.36 -4.02 20.83
N HIS A 888 26.70 -5.14 20.53
CA HIS A 888 25.96 -5.89 21.54
C HIS A 888 26.85 -6.48 22.65
N SER A 889 28.15 -6.69 22.39
CA SER A 889 29.12 -7.09 23.44
C SER A 889 29.34 -5.98 24.48
N SER A 890 29.13 -4.72 24.11
CA SER A 890 29.33 -3.57 25.00
C SER A 890 28.12 -3.23 25.88
N ILE A 891 27.04 -4.00 25.79
CA ILE A 891 25.84 -3.81 26.61
C ILE A 891 26.12 -4.23 28.06
N GLN A 892 25.73 -3.37 29.00
CA GLN A 892 25.83 -3.61 30.43
C GLN A 892 24.45 -4.06 30.96
N GLY A 893 24.41 -5.19 31.66
CA GLY A 893 23.20 -5.71 32.30
C GLY A 893 22.77 -4.91 33.52
N THR A 894 23.68 -4.13 34.10
CA THR A 894 23.41 -3.28 35.26
C THR A 894 23.67 -1.82 34.93
N LEU A 895 22.68 -0.96 35.19
CA LEU A 895 22.77 0.49 35.01
C LEU A 895 22.95 1.18 36.37
N LYS A 896 24.03 1.95 36.53
CA LYS A 896 24.35 2.63 37.78
C LYS A 896 23.74 4.03 37.84
N LEU A 897 23.27 4.39 39.03
CA LEU A 897 22.79 5.72 39.36
C LEU A 897 23.92 6.51 40.00
N TYR A 898 24.23 7.67 39.45
CA TYR A 898 25.32 8.53 39.92
C TYR A 898 24.78 9.83 40.46
N GLU A 899 25.36 10.32 41.55
CA GLU A 899 25.14 11.70 42.02
C GLU A 899 26.07 12.69 41.30
N GLU A 900 26.00 13.98 41.63
CA GLU A 900 26.66 15.02 40.84
C GLU A 900 28.18 14.91 40.96
N SER A 901 28.65 14.49 42.14
CA SER A 901 30.04 14.18 42.46
C SER A 901 30.62 12.98 41.68
N ARG A 902 29.80 12.29 40.88
CA ARG A 902 30.13 11.01 40.22
C ARG A 902 30.42 9.86 41.16
N LYS A 903 29.88 9.91 42.38
CA LYS A 903 29.76 8.74 43.25
C LYS A 903 28.54 7.90 42.84
N SER A 904 28.74 6.59 42.70
CA SER A 904 27.65 5.64 42.46
C SER A 904 26.80 5.52 43.73
N MET A 905 25.50 5.76 43.62
CA MET A 905 24.55 5.67 44.73
C MET A 905 23.94 4.27 44.82
N SER A 906 23.43 3.77 43.69
CA SER A 906 22.81 2.45 43.58
C SER A 906 22.85 1.99 42.11
N LYS A 907 22.17 0.89 41.80
CA LYS A 907 22.15 0.29 40.47
C LYS A 907 20.80 -0.37 40.20
N VAL A 908 20.44 -0.51 38.93
CA VAL A 908 19.23 -1.21 38.47
C VAL A 908 19.57 -2.23 37.39
N ASP A 909 18.79 -3.31 37.31
CA ASP A 909 18.96 -4.35 36.28
C ASP A 909 18.24 -3.92 34.99
N ILE A 910 18.91 -4.03 33.85
CA ILE A 910 18.31 -3.65 32.57
C ILE A 910 17.10 -4.52 32.21
N ASN A 911 17.07 -5.78 32.65
CA ASN A 911 15.99 -6.72 32.35
C ASN A 911 14.68 -6.31 33.03
N ASP A 912 14.76 -5.66 34.19
CA ASP A 912 13.60 -5.11 34.92
C ASP A 912 13.03 -3.83 34.27
N HIS A 913 13.76 -3.27 33.30
CA HIS A 913 13.41 -2.01 32.62
C HIS A 913 13.41 -2.14 31.09
N THR A 914 13.46 -3.37 30.57
CA THR A 914 13.43 -3.58 29.13
C THR A 914 12.03 -3.30 28.59
N ASN A 915 11.92 -2.50 27.53
CA ASN A 915 10.63 -2.02 27.00
C ASN A 915 9.78 -1.27 28.04
N ASN A 916 10.38 -0.75 29.13
CA ASN A 916 9.69 -0.01 30.18
C ASN A 916 10.58 1.14 30.71
N PRO A 917 10.41 2.37 30.21
CA PRO A 917 11.20 3.51 30.64
C PRO A 917 10.66 4.21 31.91
N SER A 918 9.66 3.65 32.62
CA SER A 918 9.03 4.31 33.78
C SER A 918 10.01 4.77 34.84
N ILE A 919 11.15 4.10 34.97
CA ILE A 919 12.19 4.50 35.93
C ILE A 919 12.61 5.97 35.74
N LEU A 920 12.58 6.50 34.52
CA LEU A 920 12.97 7.88 34.24
C LEU A 920 12.04 8.91 34.89
N GLU A 921 10.77 8.56 35.13
CA GLU A 921 9.75 9.45 35.70
C GLU A 921 9.52 9.22 37.20
N GLU A 922 10.33 8.40 37.87
CA GLU A 922 10.17 8.17 39.31
C GLU A 922 10.44 9.45 40.12
N ALA A 923 9.65 9.65 41.18
CA ALA A 923 9.65 10.83 42.06
C ALA A 923 11.01 11.19 42.69
N SER A 924 11.96 10.25 42.71
CA SER A 924 13.34 10.48 43.17
C SER A 924 14.28 11.11 42.11
N ASN A 925 13.71 11.64 41.02
CA ASN A 925 14.40 12.25 39.87
C ASN A 925 15.54 11.39 39.30
N ARG A 926 15.18 10.21 38.77
CA ARG A 926 16.13 9.21 38.23
C ARG A 926 16.71 9.54 36.86
N TYR A 927 16.08 10.44 36.10
CA TYR A 927 16.56 10.87 34.80
C TYR A 927 18.00 11.42 34.84
N PRO A 928 18.33 12.44 35.67
CA PRO A 928 19.71 12.93 35.78
C PRO A 928 20.67 11.91 36.39
N ASP A 929 20.22 11.02 37.29
CA ASP A 929 21.05 9.93 37.83
C ASP A 929 21.55 9.00 36.72
N LEU A 930 20.64 8.55 35.86
CA LEU A 930 20.95 7.69 34.73
C LEU A 930 21.70 8.45 33.63
N LEU A 931 21.38 9.73 33.36
CA LEU A 931 22.16 10.54 32.42
C LEU A 931 23.63 10.69 32.85
N ARG A 932 23.90 10.80 34.15
CA ARG A 932 25.26 10.77 34.69
C ARG A 932 25.88 9.39 34.59
N GLY A 933 25.09 8.34 34.84
CA GLY A 933 25.47 6.95 34.57
C GLY A 933 25.91 6.72 33.13
N LEU A 934 25.13 7.20 32.16
CA LEU A 934 25.44 7.14 30.74
C LEU A 934 26.83 7.68 30.39
N THR A 935 27.25 8.75 31.06
CA THR A 935 28.50 9.45 30.75
C THR A 935 29.66 9.08 31.68
N THR A 936 29.41 8.32 32.75
CA THR A 936 30.43 8.00 33.78
C THR A 936 30.68 6.50 33.91
N GLN A 937 29.66 5.67 33.71
CA GLN A 937 29.79 4.22 33.72
C GLN A 937 30.53 3.77 32.47
N PRO A 938 31.49 2.83 32.56
CA PRO A 938 32.08 2.21 31.38
C PRO A 938 31.05 1.38 30.61
N MET A 939 31.14 1.39 29.28
CA MET A 939 30.49 0.36 28.47
C MET A 939 31.22 -0.97 28.64
N GLY A 940 30.61 -2.08 28.20
CA GLY A 940 31.33 -3.34 28.04
C GLY A 940 32.45 -3.20 27.00
N LEU A 941 33.53 -3.95 27.17
CA LEU A 941 34.60 -4.05 26.20
C LEU A 941 34.04 -4.74 24.95
N HIS A 942 34.44 -4.28 23.77
CA HIS A 942 34.08 -5.03 22.58
C HIS A 942 34.98 -6.24 22.42
N ASP A 943 34.58 -7.33 23.04
CA ASP A 943 35.25 -8.62 23.01
C ASP A 943 34.20 -9.74 22.89
N THR A 944 34.59 -10.94 23.27
CA THR A 944 33.74 -12.13 23.19
C THR A 944 32.97 -12.37 24.49
N SER A 945 33.09 -11.51 25.49
CA SER A 945 32.38 -11.59 26.76
C SER A 945 31.00 -10.93 26.64
N LEU A 946 29.95 -11.63 27.08
CA LEU A 946 28.57 -11.15 27.04
C LEU A 946 27.97 -11.14 28.44
N ASP A 947 27.29 -10.03 28.77
CA ASP A 947 26.53 -9.93 30.02
C ASP A 947 25.42 -10.99 30.05
N PRO A 948 25.27 -11.76 31.16
CA PRO A 948 24.16 -12.71 31.34
C PRO A 948 22.78 -12.11 31.02
N ALA A 949 22.58 -10.82 31.27
CA ALA A 949 21.35 -10.10 30.93
C ALA A 949 21.01 -10.19 29.45
N THR A 950 22.01 -10.10 28.57
CA THR A 950 21.81 -10.19 27.11
C THR A 950 21.97 -11.60 26.57
N LYS A 951 22.80 -12.42 27.22
CA LYS A 951 23.09 -13.80 26.83
C LYS A 951 21.96 -14.77 27.16
N HIS A 952 21.26 -14.57 28.27
CA HIS A 952 20.23 -15.51 28.76
C HIS A 952 18.88 -14.88 29.09
N PHE A 953 18.85 -13.59 29.41
CA PHE A 953 17.68 -12.94 30.01
C PHE A 953 17.12 -11.77 29.20
N LEU A 954 17.50 -11.65 27.92
CA LEU A 954 17.07 -10.53 27.09
C LEU A 954 15.53 -10.51 26.98
N PHE A 955 14.91 -9.34 27.17
CA PHE A 955 13.46 -9.14 27.14
C PHE A 955 12.65 -10.00 28.13
N ARG A 956 13.31 -10.58 29.15
CA ARG A 956 12.63 -11.43 30.14
C ARG A 956 11.56 -10.66 30.91
N PHE A 957 11.89 -9.46 31.39
CA PHE A 957 11.07 -8.74 32.36
C PHE A 957 10.63 -9.67 33.51
N ASN A 958 9.33 -9.81 33.77
CA ASN A 958 8.78 -10.69 34.81
C ASN A 958 8.61 -12.16 34.36
N ASN A 959 8.92 -12.51 33.12
CA ASN A 959 8.80 -13.89 32.65
C ASN A 959 9.86 -14.78 33.30
N MET A 960 9.60 -16.08 33.33
CA MET A 960 10.53 -17.04 33.93
C MET A 960 11.85 -17.12 33.16
N PHE A 961 11.82 -16.89 31.84
CA PHE A 961 12.96 -16.97 30.91
C PHE A 961 12.95 -15.81 29.91
N GLY A 962 14.13 -15.36 29.48
CA GLY A 962 14.31 -14.42 28.37
C GLY A 962 14.72 -15.14 27.10
N THR A 963 15.40 -14.43 26.22
CA THR A 963 16.07 -14.99 25.03
C THR A 963 17.57 -14.66 25.04
N ASP A 964 18.29 -15.08 24.00
CA ASP A 964 19.73 -14.89 23.81
C ASP A 964 19.99 -13.96 22.62
N LEU A 965 20.55 -12.77 22.91
CA LEU A 965 20.82 -11.75 21.89
C LEU A 965 21.84 -12.21 20.85
N LYS A 966 22.92 -12.87 21.28
CA LYS A 966 23.99 -13.31 20.37
C LYS A 966 23.51 -14.45 19.48
N ALA A 967 22.76 -15.39 20.03
CA ALA A 967 22.13 -16.44 19.24
C ALA A 967 21.15 -15.85 18.22
N LEU A 968 20.36 -14.84 18.58
CA LEU A 968 19.50 -14.12 17.66
C LEU A 968 20.28 -13.40 16.55
N ASP A 969 21.44 -12.84 16.85
CA ASP A 969 22.29 -12.18 15.84
C ASP A 969 22.82 -13.15 14.80
N ILE A 970 23.36 -14.29 15.24
CA ILE A 970 23.85 -15.35 14.36
C ILE A 970 22.69 -15.90 13.53
N GLN A 971 21.57 -16.24 14.16
CA GLN A 971 20.41 -16.79 13.46
C GLN A 971 19.80 -15.78 12.47
N ARG A 972 19.79 -14.49 12.80
CA ARG A 972 19.31 -13.43 11.90
C ARG A 972 20.25 -13.20 10.71
N ALA A 973 21.56 -13.31 10.90
CA ALA A 973 22.53 -13.28 9.79
C ALA A 973 22.26 -14.40 8.78
N ARG A 974 21.96 -15.62 9.28
CA ARG A 974 21.58 -16.76 8.44
C ARG A 974 20.23 -16.56 7.75
N ASP A 975 19.23 -15.99 8.44
CA ASP A 975 17.93 -15.60 7.86
C ASP A 975 18.09 -14.64 6.67
N HIS A 976 18.99 -13.68 6.82
CA HIS A 976 19.30 -12.67 5.79
C HIS A 976 20.18 -13.19 4.65
N GLY A 977 20.55 -14.49 4.67
CA GLY A 977 21.40 -15.10 3.66
C GLY A 977 22.75 -14.39 3.54
N LEU A 978 23.33 -13.96 4.67
CA LEU A 978 24.65 -13.33 4.63
C LEU A 978 25.71 -14.37 4.22
N PRO A 979 26.61 -14.03 3.28
CA PRO A 979 27.80 -14.82 3.01
C PRO A 979 28.70 -14.96 4.25
N GLY A 980 29.54 -16.01 4.26
CA GLY A 980 30.40 -16.32 5.39
C GLY A 980 31.55 -15.32 5.57
N TYR A 981 32.27 -15.42 6.68
CA TYR A 981 33.41 -14.55 6.97
C TYR A 981 34.49 -14.62 5.88
N ASN A 982 34.81 -15.81 5.37
CA ASN A 982 35.79 -15.99 4.29
C ASN A 982 35.41 -15.28 2.99
N ASP A 983 34.11 -15.22 2.67
CA ASP A 983 33.60 -14.51 1.50
C ASP A 983 33.89 -12.99 1.62
N PHE A 984 33.81 -12.44 2.84
CA PHE A 984 34.16 -11.05 3.12
C PHE A 984 35.67 -10.78 3.22
N VAL A 985 36.46 -11.73 3.71
CA VAL A 985 37.94 -11.65 3.61
C VAL A 985 38.34 -11.55 2.13
N PHE A 986 37.75 -12.37 1.27
CA PHE A 986 37.99 -12.31 -0.17
C PHE A 986 37.50 -11.00 -0.81
N TYR A 987 36.30 -10.52 -0.43
CA TYR A 987 35.77 -9.25 -0.92
C TYR A 987 36.70 -8.08 -0.59
N CYS A 988 37.13 -7.97 0.67
CA CYS A 988 37.92 -6.84 1.15
C CYS A 988 39.40 -6.92 0.74
N PHE A 989 40.00 -8.12 0.69
CA PHE A 989 41.46 -8.28 0.56
C PHE A 989 41.91 -9.16 -0.61
N ARG A 990 40.98 -9.72 -1.38
CA ARG A 990 41.27 -10.68 -2.47
C ARG A 990 42.10 -11.89 -2.03
N GLN A 991 41.97 -12.26 -0.75
CA GLN A 991 42.58 -13.43 -0.13
C GLN A 991 41.48 -14.36 0.36
N ARG A 992 41.63 -15.66 0.15
CA ARG A 992 40.67 -16.66 0.62
C ARG A 992 41.42 -17.66 1.49
N ALA A 993 40.93 -17.88 2.72
CA ALA A 993 41.46 -18.93 3.57
C ALA A 993 41.12 -20.29 2.96
N THR A 994 42.09 -21.21 2.95
CA THR A 994 41.93 -22.61 2.57
C THR A 994 42.06 -23.54 3.77
N THR A 995 42.79 -23.09 4.79
CA THR A 995 42.97 -23.76 6.07
C THR A 995 42.71 -22.78 7.22
N TRP A 996 42.40 -23.29 8.40
CA TRP A 996 42.21 -22.46 9.61
C TRP A 996 43.44 -21.60 9.92
N ALA A 997 44.66 -22.10 9.64
CA ALA A 997 45.89 -21.35 9.84
C ALA A 997 46.01 -20.09 8.96
N ASP A 998 45.30 -20.03 7.83
CA ASP A 998 45.31 -18.85 6.94
C ASP A 998 44.64 -17.63 7.61
N TYR A 999 43.78 -17.84 8.62
CA TYR A 999 43.16 -16.76 9.38
C TYR A 999 44.10 -16.06 10.37
N ASN A 1000 45.33 -16.54 10.59
CA ASN A 1000 46.28 -15.95 11.53
C ASN A 1000 46.57 -14.46 11.28
N LYS A 1001 46.34 -13.95 10.06
CA LYS A 1001 46.52 -12.53 9.73
C LYS A 1001 45.35 -11.64 10.18
N VAL A 1002 44.16 -12.21 10.39
CA VAL A 1002 42.92 -11.46 10.62
C VAL A 1002 42.21 -11.82 11.93
N LEU A 1003 42.30 -13.06 12.41
CA LEU A 1003 41.72 -13.53 13.68
C LEU A 1003 42.77 -13.73 14.77
N LEU A 1004 42.34 -13.69 16.02
CA LEU A 1004 43.17 -14.06 17.19
C LEU A 1004 43.55 -15.55 17.14
N PRO A 1005 44.79 -15.95 17.51
CA PRO A 1005 45.23 -17.35 17.46
C PRO A 1005 44.32 -18.30 18.25
N GLU A 1006 43.91 -17.90 19.45
CA GLU A 1006 43.04 -18.67 20.33
C GLU A 1006 41.63 -18.86 19.71
N ALA A 1007 41.20 -17.88 18.90
CA ALA A 1007 39.94 -17.97 18.18
C ALA A 1007 39.99 -19.02 17.06
N ILE A 1008 41.12 -19.16 16.38
CA ILE A 1008 41.27 -20.13 15.29
C ILE A 1008 41.14 -21.55 15.84
N GLU A 1009 41.81 -21.84 16.96
CA GLU A 1009 41.70 -23.12 17.65
C GLU A 1009 40.25 -23.40 18.06
N LEU A 1010 39.60 -22.44 18.73
CA LEU A 1010 38.22 -22.57 19.19
C LEU A 1010 37.21 -22.75 18.06
N LEU A 1011 37.26 -21.90 17.03
CA LEU A 1011 36.28 -21.93 15.93
C LEU A 1011 36.42 -23.19 15.08
N SER A 1012 37.63 -23.76 14.96
CA SER A 1012 37.87 -25.01 14.22
C SER A 1012 37.22 -26.24 14.86
N ILE A 1013 36.85 -26.16 16.14
CA ILE A 1013 36.12 -27.23 16.85
C ILE A 1013 34.64 -27.24 16.42
N TYR A 1014 34.04 -26.06 16.23
CA TYR A 1014 32.60 -25.94 15.96
C TYR A 1014 32.28 -25.87 14.46
N TYR A 1015 33.13 -25.25 13.65
CA TYR A 1015 32.93 -25.14 12.20
C TYR A 1015 33.79 -26.16 11.45
N LYS A 1016 33.18 -26.89 10.52
CA LYS A 1016 33.86 -27.95 9.76
C LYS A 1016 34.85 -27.38 8.73
N SER A 1017 34.50 -26.26 8.11
CA SER A 1017 35.32 -25.56 7.12
C SER A 1017 35.47 -24.09 7.45
N VAL A 1018 36.58 -23.49 7.00
CA VAL A 1018 36.79 -22.04 7.04
C VAL A 1018 35.71 -21.26 6.27
N ASP A 1019 35.06 -21.91 5.29
CA ASP A 1019 33.96 -21.35 4.50
C ASP A 1019 32.59 -21.35 5.22
N ASP A 1020 32.49 -22.08 6.33
CA ASP A 1020 31.26 -22.21 7.11
C ASP A 1020 31.14 -21.14 8.20
N LEU A 1021 32.24 -20.44 8.51
CA LEU A 1021 32.30 -19.45 9.58
C LEU A 1021 31.31 -18.31 9.32
N ASP A 1022 30.29 -18.16 10.17
CA ASP A 1022 29.32 -17.08 10.09
C ASP A 1022 30.03 -15.72 10.18
N LEU A 1023 29.62 -14.75 9.35
CA LEU A 1023 30.21 -13.41 9.33
C LEU A 1023 30.20 -12.74 10.72
N SER A 1024 29.05 -12.74 11.41
CA SER A 1024 28.91 -12.09 12.71
C SER A 1024 29.76 -12.74 13.81
N VAL A 1025 30.10 -14.03 13.67
CA VAL A 1025 31.01 -14.72 14.58
C VAL A 1025 32.45 -14.34 14.26
N GLY A 1026 32.88 -14.47 13.00
CA GLY A 1026 34.24 -14.11 12.58
C GLY A 1026 34.61 -12.66 12.92
N LEU A 1027 33.68 -11.72 12.71
CA LEU A 1027 33.90 -10.30 13.04
C LEU A 1027 34.17 -10.06 14.54
N ALA A 1028 33.61 -10.88 15.44
CA ALA A 1028 33.82 -10.73 16.88
C ALA A 1028 35.21 -11.18 17.35
N PHE A 1029 35.92 -11.97 16.54
CA PHE A 1029 37.23 -12.54 16.86
C PHE A 1029 38.39 -11.91 16.07
N GLU A 1030 38.12 -10.84 15.31
CA GLU A 1030 39.19 -10.16 14.58
C GLU A 1030 40.22 -9.56 15.52
N LYS A 1031 41.48 -9.58 15.08
CA LYS A 1031 42.53 -8.75 15.67
C LYS A 1031 42.15 -7.29 15.47
N LYS A 1032 41.97 -6.56 16.57
CA LYS A 1032 41.74 -5.12 16.54
C LYS A 1032 42.94 -4.41 15.93
N ILE A 1033 42.67 -3.36 15.19
CA ILE A 1033 43.71 -2.48 14.66
C ILE A 1033 44.08 -1.49 15.75
N ASP A 1034 45.39 -1.25 15.95
CA ASP A 1034 45.87 -0.37 17.02
C ASP A 1034 45.19 1.01 16.96
N GLY A 1035 44.69 1.46 18.11
CA GLY A 1035 43.97 2.73 18.25
C GLY A 1035 42.54 2.73 17.72
N THR A 1036 41.97 1.55 17.39
CA THR A 1036 40.58 1.42 16.95
C THR A 1036 39.87 0.25 17.65
N GLU A 1037 38.54 0.23 17.56
CA GLU A 1037 37.70 -0.87 18.06
C GLU A 1037 37.36 -1.92 16.99
N THR A 1038 37.89 -1.81 15.78
CA THR A 1038 37.53 -2.68 14.65
C THR A 1038 38.70 -3.49 14.12
N GLY A 1039 38.39 -4.71 13.66
CA GLY A 1039 39.30 -5.50 12.85
C GLY A 1039 39.25 -5.13 11.37
N MET A 1040 40.03 -5.83 10.56
CA MET A 1040 40.23 -5.50 9.15
C MET A 1040 38.95 -5.64 8.31
N VAL A 1041 38.22 -6.75 8.43
CA VAL A 1041 36.97 -6.96 7.66
C VAL A 1041 35.86 -6.06 8.19
N MET A 1042 35.76 -5.90 9.52
CA MET A 1042 34.78 -5.00 10.11
C MET A 1042 34.97 -3.56 9.64
N ARG A 1043 36.21 -3.05 9.63
CA ARG A 1043 36.53 -1.71 9.14
C ARG A 1043 36.20 -1.54 7.65
N CYS A 1044 36.44 -2.56 6.83
CA CYS A 1044 36.06 -2.58 5.41
C CYS A 1044 34.54 -2.39 5.24
N ILE A 1045 33.71 -3.18 5.95
CA ILE A 1045 32.25 -3.08 5.85
C ILE A 1045 31.72 -1.75 6.41
N MET A 1046 32.21 -1.33 7.58
CA MET A 1046 31.75 -0.09 8.22
C MET A 1046 32.14 1.15 7.42
N SER A 1047 33.37 1.21 6.92
CA SER A 1047 33.83 2.36 6.12
C SER A 1047 33.00 2.54 4.85
N GLU A 1048 32.71 1.47 4.12
CA GLU A 1048 31.87 1.51 2.92
C GLU A 1048 30.43 1.99 3.26
N GLN A 1049 29.87 1.55 4.38
CA GLN A 1049 28.55 2.01 4.80
C GLN A 1049 28.50 3.51 5.08
N PHE A 1050 29.43 4.02 5.90
CA PHE A 1050 29.43 5.45 6.23
C PHE A 1050 29.81 6.30 5.03
N LEU A 1051 30.65 5.78 4.12
CA LEU A 1051 30.92 6.47 2.86
C LEU A 1051 29.62 6.69 2.06
N ARG A 1052 28.72 5.70 2.03
CA ARG A 1052 27.41 5.80 1.37
C ARG A 1052 26.46 6.78 2.06
N THR A 1053 26.35 6.76 3.38
CA THR A 1053 25.44 7.69 4.09
C THR A 1053 25.91 9.15 4.00
N ARG A 1054 27.20 9.39 3.76
CA ARG A 1054 27.73 10.72 3.43
C ARG A 1054 27.55 11.06 1.95
N LYS A 1055 28.22 10.31 1.05
CA LYS A 1055 28.34 10.67 -0.36
C LYS A 1055 27.06 10.43 -1.16
N GLY A 1056 26.16 9.57 -0.68
CA GLY A 1056 24.84 9.34 -1.26
C GLY A 1056 23.75 10.29 -0.73
N ASP A 1057 24.08 11.19 0.21
CA ASP A 1057 23.13 12.10 0.84
C ASP A 1057 23.29 13.54 0.31
N ARG A 1058 22.35 13.98 -0.53
CA ARG A 1058 22.34 15.34 -1.11
C ARG A 1058 22.27 16.43 -0.03
N PHE A 1059 21.68 16.11 1.11
CA PHE A 1059 21.42 17.02 2.22
C PHE A 1059 22.47 16.90 3.34
N PHE A 1060 23.56 16.12 3.16
CA PHE A 1060 24.63 16.01 4.15
C PHE A 1060 25.14 17.39 4.56
N TYR A 1061 25.32 17.61 5.87
CA TYR A 1061 25.43 18.96 6.44
C TYR A 1061 26.61 19.80 5.91
N GLU A 1062 27.67 19.17 5.39
CA GLU A 1062 28.85 19.87 4.84
C GLU A 1062 28.72 20.25 3.35
N ASN A 1063 27.67 19.82 2.63
CA ASN A 1063 27.56 20.00 1.18
C ASN A 1063 27.38 21.47 0.74
N GLY A 1064 27.06 22.38 1.65
CA GLY A 1064 26.89 23.81 1.37
C GLY A 1064 25.56 24.21 0.73
N ASN A 1065 24.62 23.27 0.58
CA ASN A 1065 23.29 23.53 -0.01
C ASN A 1065 22.28 24.12 0.98
N HIS A 1066 22.49 23.94 2.30
CA HIS A 1066 21.50 24.28 3.34
C HIS A 1066 22.07 25.09 4.52
N LEU A 1067 23.39 25.13 4.67
CA LEU A 1067 24.08 25.91 5.70
C LEU A 1067 25.06 26.86 5.01
N SER A 1068 25.14 28.10 5.47
CA SER A 1068 26.22 29.02 5.13
C SER A 1068 27.54 28.59 5.80
N ALA A 1069 28.67 29.12 5.34
CA ALA A 1069 29.96 28.82 5.96
C ALA A 1069 30.03 29.25 7.45
N ARG A 1070 29.29 30.30 7.83
CA ARG A 1070 29.18 30.75 9.22
C ARG A 1070 28.36 29.78 10.06
N GLU A 1071 27.21 29.36 9.56
CA GLU A 1071 26.37 28.35 10.22
C GLU A 1071 27.10 27.02 10.37
N LEU A 1072 27.82 26.56 9.34
CA LEU A 1072 28.66 25.35 9.41
C LEU A 1072 29.74 25.46 10.49
N THR A 1073 30.37 26.64 10.63
CA THR A 1073 31.36 26.89 11.70
C THR A 1073 30.74 26.76 13.09
N GLU A 1074 29.48 27.15 13.25
CA GLU A 1074 28.75 26.97 14.51
C GLU A 1074 28.34 25.51 14.74
N ILE A 1075 27.89 24.78 13.71
CA ILE A 1075 27.58 23.34 13.81
C ILE A 1075 28.80 22.54 14.25
N ARG A 1076 30.00 22.87 13.76
CA ARG A 1076 31.27 22.21 14.15
C ARG A 1076 31.66 22.39 15.63
N LYS A 1077 30.91 23.17 16.41
CA LYS A 1077 31.06 23.28 17.87
C LYS A 1077 30.13 22.33 18.64
N ALA A 1078 29.20 21.67 17.95
CA ALA A 1078 28.28 20.72 18.57
C ALA A 1078 29.06 19.51 19.11
N SER A 1079 28.68 19.05 20.29
CA SER A 1079 29.22 17.84 20.92
C SER A 1079 28.11 17.14 21.67
N MET A 1080 28.21 15.82 21.80
CA MET A 1080 27.23 15.04 22.56
C MET A 1080 27.17 15.52 24.02
N ALA A 1081 28.32 15.87 24.60
CA ALA A 1081 28.41 16.45 25.94
C ALA A 1081 27.58 17.73 26.09
N LYS A 1082 27.70 18.66 25.12
CA LYS A 1082 26.96 19.92 25.16
C LYS A 1082 25.46 19.70 24.96
N ILE A 1083 25.06 18.84 24.04
CA ILE A 1083 23.64 18.55 23.78
C ILE A 1083 22.97 17.93 25.01
N LEU A 1084 23.63 16.99 25.69
CA LEU A 1084 23.14 16.41 26.94
C LEU A 1084 22.95 17.48 28.03
N CYS A 1085 23.97 18.31 28.27
CA CYS A 1085 23.90 19.41 29.24
C CYS A 1085 22.77 20.42 28.91
N ALA A 1086 22.65 20.82 27.64
CA ALA A 1086 21.72 21.88 27.24
C ALA A 1086 20.24 21.45 27.34
N ASN A 1087 19.99 20.14 27.42
CA ASN A 1087 18.65 19.55 27.44
C ASN A 1087 18.30 18.83 28.75
N SER A 1088 19.18 18.87 29.75
CA SER A 1088 18.91 18.45 31.14
C SER A 1088 18.48 19.65 31.99
N ILE A 1089 17.26 20.15 31.81
CA ILE A 1089 16.72 21.33 32.50
C ILE A 1089 15.41 20.99 33.18
N GLN A 1090 15.27 21.36 34.46
CA GLN A 1090 14.00 21.29 35.17
C GLN A 1090 13.17 22.56 34.90
N LEU A 1091 11.92 22.40 34.50
CA LEU A 1091 11.05 23.50 34.07
C LEU A 1091 10.60 24.44 35.20
N ARG A 1092 10.63 23.98 36.47
CA ARG A 1092 10.15 24.76 37.62
C ARG A 1092 10.91 26.07 37.80
N ASP A 1093 12.25 25.96 37.83
CA ASP A 1093 13.17 27.05 38.17
C ASP A 1093 14.21 27.28 37.05
N ASN A 1094 14.04 26.61 35.90
CA ASN A 1094 14.95 26.62 34.75
C ASN A 1094 16.41 26.29 35.13
N GLN A 1095 16.59 25.42 36.13
CA GLN A 1095 17.90 24.99 36.63
C GLN A 1095 18.39 23.76 35.88
N PRO A 1096 19.71 23.66 35.61
CA PRO A 1096 20.29 22.46 35.02
C PRO A 1096 20.27 21.30 36.03
N GLU A 1097 19.85 20.13 35.58
CA GLU A 1097 19.86 18.90 36.40
C GLU A 1097 21.22 18.20 36.39
N VAL A 1098 22.00 18.44 35.35
CA VAL A 1098 23.41 18.06 35.24
C VAL A 1098 24.21 19.34 35.08
N THR A 1099 25.14 19.59 36.00
CA THR A 1099 25.90 20.85 36.06
C THR A 1099 27.30 20.70 35.49
N GLN A 1100 27.85 19.48 35.50
CA GLN A 1100 29.17 19.17 34.97
C GLN A 1100 29.13 17.91 34.10
N ILE A 1101 29.96 17.90 33.05
CA ILE A 1101 30.22 16.74 32.18
C ILE A 1101 31.61 16.90 31.56
N GLN A 1102 32.24 15.79 31.17
CA GLN A 1102 33.50 15.82 30.44
C GLN A 1102 33.30 16.24 28.97
N PRO A 1103 34.28 16.92 28.33
CA PRO A 1103 34.15 17.44 26.97
C PRO A 1103 33.77 16.42 25.89
N ASN A 1104 34.32 15.19 25.96
CA ASN A 1104 33.92 14.10 25.08
C ASN A 1104 33.09 13.09 25.88
N ALA A 1105 31.78 13.07 25.63
CA ALA A 1105 30.84 12.25 26.41
C ALA A 1105 31.00 10.76 26.17
N PHE A 1106 31.59 10.34 25.05
CA PHE A 1106 31.84 8.95 24.69
C PHE A 1106 33.06 8.36 25.40
N LEU A 1107 33.94 9.21 25.92
CA LEU A 1107 35.09 8.80 26.72
C LEU A 1107 34.78 8.91 28.22
N LEU A 1108 35.39 8.03 29.00
CA LEU A 1108 35.33 8.10 30.47
C LEU A 1108 35.95 9.40 30.99
N PRO A 1109 35.48 9.90 32.15
CA PRO A 1109 36.19 10.94 32.88
C PRO A 1109 37.62 10.50 33.21
N SER A 1110 38.60 11.33 32.85
CA SER A 1110 40.02 11.04 33.04
C SER A 1110 40.83 12.32 33.24
N ASN A 1111 42.14 12.20 33.43
CA ASN A 1111 43.03 13.36 33.51
C ASN A 1111 43.04 14.20 32.22
N THR A 1112 42.77 13.59 31.05
CA THR A 1112 42.71 14.27 29.74
C THR A 1112 41.28 14.61 29.31
N ASN A 1113 40.27 14.02 29.96
CA ASN A 1113 38.85 14.26 29.72
C ASN A 1113 38.14 14.58 31.04
N GLN A 1114 38.59 15.64 31.71
CA GLN A 1114 38.10 16.01 33.04
C GLN A 1114 36.66 16.57 32.98
N LEU A 1115 35.89 16.38 34.05
CA LEU A 1115 34.60 17.03 34.22
C LEU A 1115 34.76 18.56 34.17
N ARG A 1116 33.89 19.23 33.41
CA ARG A 1116 33.83 20.69 33.32
C ARG A 1116 32.40 21.16 33.52
N ALA A 1117 32.25 22.40 33.98
CA ALA A 1117 30.93 23.02 34.04
C ALA A 1117 30.28 23.06 32.65
N CYS A 1118 29.00 22.69 32.56
CA CYS A 1118 28.23 22.67 31.31
C CYS A 1118 28.23 24.04 30.58
N SER A 1119 28.39 25.14 31.32
CA SER A 1119 28.50 26.50 30.80
C SER A 1119 29.83 26.79 30.09
N SER A 1120 30.90 26.06 30.43
CA SER A 1120 32.23 26.22 29.85
C SER A 1120 32.43 25.46 28.53
N LEU A 1121 31.50 24.58 28.18
CA LEU A 1121 31.58 23.79 26.95
C LEU A 1121 31.23 24.64 25.71
N PRO A 1122 31.98 24.47 24.59
CA PRO A 1122 31.63 25.08 23.32
C PRO A 1122 30.18 24.81 22.95
N THR A 1123 29.48 25.83 22.44
CA THR A 1123 28.06 25.74 22.08
C THR A 1123 27.86 26.41 20.73
N PRO A 1124 27.11 25.79 19.80
CA PRO A 1124 26.68 26.47 18.58
C PRO A 1124 25.92 27.76 18.92
N ASN A 1125 26.35 28.90 18.38
CA ASN A 1125 25.64 30.16 18.53
C ASN A 1125 24.40 30.17 17.63
N LEU A 1126 23.24 29.84 18.21
CA LEU A 1126 21.98 29.76 17.47
C LEU A 1126 21.54 31.10 16.84
N ASN A 1127 22.10 32.25 17.25
CA ASN A 1127 21.83 33.54 16.60
C ASN A 1127 22.34 33.61 15.16
N VAL A 1128 23.30 32.77 14.77
CA VAL A 1128 23.83 32.73 13.40
C VAL A 1128 22.83 32.11 12.43
N PHE A 1129 21.86 31.34 12.93
CA PHE A 1129 20.83 30.64 12.16
C PHE A 1129 19.48 31.35 12.16
N ALA A 1130 19.38 32.46 12.91
CA ALA A 1130 18.21 33.31 12.96
C ALA A 1130 18.29 34.33 11.82
#